data_AF-A0A971TNK6-F1
#
_entry.id   AF-A0A971TNK6-F1
#
_cell.length_a   1.000
_cell.length_b   1.000
_cell.length_c   1.000
_cell.angle_alpha   90.00
_cell.angle_beta   90.00
_cell.angle_gamma   90.00
#
_symmetry.space_group_name_H-M   'P 1'
#
loop_
_entity.id
_entity.type
_entity.pdbx_description
1 polymer ?
#
loop_
_entity_poly.entity_id
_entity_poly.type
_entity_poly.pdbx_seq_one_letter_code
_entity_poly.pdbx_strand_id
1 'polypeptide(L)'
;MSCIRHCHVSAGWVWVLAVAVVSVVWTPAADAARVENFSFVHVSDLHISPWPAGTPSPFAGDRSTAGLAWIAEQLGTPQELKPLNLTAPKPAFVVATGDITEFGAIADTWKNVEKSFNVLNLPVYYTPGNHDNTWTSMLSIMHKLHGGDHYAFEQFGCRFIGIETATPQEPVPSIDQRTITWLANDLAKVPKDMPVFIFCHHPLSSGEFAQPHEPVRLLETIREHNVVLHMMGHGHGVSSEKWGTLDSVMGGSTFGPNTGYSIISVIDGTLRVVYRFKNEERPMQVVLEKPIAKRATPGLEVVRPRDGMTIVGRGVSIEARATGGRPAALSVSLDNDKEKTVALRAGSASAYRGEVPTAGLVPGMHFVRLTGECDQMKLDRVASFSYLPADAPVRPVRTVLSAGCKAQPIVVDGGCLVASTDGQITRLVAGTADNLQAKTLIDVGAAILHAPALADGILYFGSADRYVYAVALDGSTMWKRQVNGSAFGTPALDPKCLYVGDLEGYVHALDRQTGEPKWSVRHATFSIEQPLLLHDGVLYFGAWDAQVYAINAADGSLRWKAGAPSGFSDAKKRNRYYGAADCAGLVVGDRLFFCDRGYQLGSYSLDGKYLGDIAAGVAAIGLTEDGQGFYARGLSKGLTRYDAQGNAVWSQPVSLGRFPLAPVEVNGKVFVCSNHGRVTAHDAADGRLLWEYAATPDLPVMAQVAVTAEGSAIVAGMDGSVTWLSPR
;
A
#
# COMPACT_ATOMS: atom_id res chain seq x y z
N MET A 1 -11.51 -77.73 42.27
CA MET A 1 -10.20 -78.35 42.57
C MET A 1 -9.12 -77.27 42.40
N SER A 2 -8.34 -77.02 43.47
CA SER A 2 -6.91 -76.60 43.57
C SER A 2 -6.22 -75.99 42.31
N CYS A 3 -5.37 -74.95 42.31
CA CYS A 3 -4.54 -74.28 43.33
C CYS A 3 -4.05 -72.90 42.81
N ILE A 4 -3.39 -72.17 43.70
CA ILE A 4 -2.90 -70.77 43.66
C ILE A 4 -1.48 -70.67 43.04
N ARG A 5 -1.11 -69.57 42.33
CA ARG A 5 0.02 -68.62 42.64
C ARG A 5 0.54 -67.74 41.47
N HIS A 6 0.35 -66.43 41.66
CA HIS A 6 1.32 -65.30 41.67
C HIS A 6 1.85 -64.62 40.38
N CYS A 7 1.44 -63.34 40.25
CA CYS A 7 2.16 -62.08 39.96
C CYS A 7 3.23 -61.97 38.85
N HIS A 8 3.03 -61.06 37.87
CA HIS A 8 3.41 -59.64 37.98
C HIS A 8 2.93 -58.75 36.80
N VAL A 9 2.06 -57.79 37.14
CA VAL A 9 2.07 -56.33 36.84
C VAL A 9 2.30 -55.78 35.41
N SER A 10 1.26 -55.15 34.85
CA SER A 10 1.26 -53.73 34.43
C SER A 10 -0.19 -53.25 34.23
N ALA A 11 -0.71 -52.44 35.17
CA ALA A 11 -2.10 -51.96 35.16
C ALA A 11 -2.22 -50.61 34.44
N GLY A 12 -3.00 -50.59 33.36
CA GLY A 12 -3.60 -49.37 32.81
C GLY A 12 -4.80 -48.96 33.66
N TRP A 13 -4.92 -47.67 33.96
CA TRP A 13 -6.03 -47.12 34.72
C TRP A 13 -7.06 -46.48 33.79
N VAL A 14 -8.29 -46.96 33.97
CA VAL A 14 -9.55 -46.42 33.46
C VAL A 14 -9.90 -45.16 34.24
N TRP A 15 -10.23 -44.08 33.55
CA TRP A 15 -10.69 -42.82 34.16
C TRP A 15 -12.14 -42.95 34.62
N VAL A 16 -12.38 -42.72 35.91
CA VAL A 16 -13.70 -42.55 36.51
C VAL A 16 -14.16 -41.10 36.28
N LEU A 17 -15.32 -40.92 35.65
CA LEU A 17 -16.00 -39.63 35.53
C LEU A 17 -16.52 -39.20 36.91
N ALA A 18 -15.99 -38.10 37.44
CA ALA A 18 -16.61 -37.34 38.51
C ALA A 18 -17.30 -36.10 37.90
N VAL A 19 -18.64 -36.07 37.98
CA VAL A 19 -19.44 -34.90 37.62
C VAL A 19 -19.40 -33.92 38.79
N ALA A 20 -18.63 -32.85 38.66
CA ALA A 20 -18.71 -31.70 39.55
C ALA A 20 -19.70 -30.68 38.95
N VAL A 21 -20.87 -30.55 39.58
CA VAL A 21 -21.78 -29.42 39.34
C VAL A 21 -21.16 -28.21 40.01
N VAL A 22 -20.43 -27.40 39.24
CA VAL A 22 -20.00 -26.07 39.68
C VAL A 22 -21.14 -25.10 39.34
N SER A 23 -21.89 -24.71 40.36
CA SER A 23 -22.74 -23.52 40.30
C SER A 23 -21.83 -22.31 40.12
N VAL A 24 -21.71 -21.83 38.88
CA VAL A 24 -21.09 -20.54 38.58
C VAL A 24 -22.00 -19.45 39.15
N VAL A 25 -21.65 -18.97 40.34
CA VAL A 25 -22.14 -17.68 40.81
C VAL A 25 -21.56 -16.65 39.85
N TRP A 26 -22.43 -16.03 39.06
CA TRP A 26 -22.11 -14.86 38.27
C TRP A 26 -21.65 -13.76 39.24
N THR A 27 -20.35 -13.62 39.42
CA THR A 27 -19.79 -12.35 39.86
C THR A 27 -20.04 -11.36 38.72
N PRO A 28 -20.63 -10.17 38.97
CA PRO A 28 -20.67 -9.12 37.97
C PRO A 28 -19.24 -8.90 37.48
N ALA A 29 -19.07 -8.73 36.17
CA ALA A 29 -17.79 -8.41 35.56
C ALA A 29 -17.06 -7.34 36.41
N ALA A 30 -15.83 -7.64 36.79
CA ALA A 30 -14.91 -6.65 37.31
C ALA A 30 -14.91 -5.45 36.35
N ASP A 31 -15.11 -4.26 36.91
CA ASP A 31 -15.12 -2.93 36.30
C ASP A 31 -14.81 -2.89 34.79
N ALA A 32 -15.80 -2.55 33.97
CA ALA A 32 -15.51 -1.85 32.73
C ALA A 32 -14.78 -0.55 33.13
N ALA A 33 -13.46 -0.53 32.97
CA ALA A 33 -12.62 0.60 33.34
C ALA A 33 -13.25 1.89 32.77
N ARG A 34 -13.71 2.77 33.67
CA ARG A 34 -14.32 4.04 33.27
C ARG A 34 -13.25 4.83 32.52
N VAL A 35 -13.53 5.18 31.26
CA VAL A 35 -12.66 6.05 30.47
C VAL A 35 -12.38 7.32 31.27
N GLU A 36 -11.11 7.60 31.51
CA GLU A 36 -10.67 8.75 32.31
C GLU A 36 -10.98 10.06 31.57
N ASN A 37 -11.00 11.18 32.28
CA ASN A 37 -11.05 12.49 31.63
C ASN A 37 -9.65 12.84 31.11
N PHE A 38 -9.48 12.99 29.81
CA PHE A 38 -8.18 13.27 29.20
C PHE A 38 -8.29 14.19 27.98
N SER A 39 -7.13 14.67 27.52
CA SER A 39 -7.01 15.33 26.22
C SER A 39 -5.69 14.98 25.54
N PHE A 40 -5.67 15.11 24.22
CA PHE A 40 -4.48 15.07 23.38
C PHE A 40 -4.67 16.02 22.20
N VAL A 41 -3.62 16.26 21.42
CA VAL A 41 -3.71 17.10 20.23
C VAL A 41 -3.40 16.33 18.97
N HIS A 42 -4.04 16.72 17.88
CA HIS A 42 -3.80 16.20 16.54
C HIS A 42 -3.31 17.33 15.64
N VAL A 43 -2.18 17.09 15.00
CA VAL A 43 -1.58 17.91 13.95
C VAL A 43 -1.52 17.08 12.67
N SER A 44 -1.74 17.68 11.51
CA SER A 44 -1.64 16.99 10.21
C SER A 44 -0.98 17.91 9.18
N ASP A 45 -0.57 17.34 8.06
CA ASP A 45 -0.13 18.08 6.88
C ASP A 45 0.99 19.08 7.22
N LEU A 46 2.14 18.53 7.60
CA LEU A 46 3.23 19.30 8.17
C LEU A 46 4.20 19.80 7.11
N HIS A 47 4.48 19.04 6.06
CA HIS A 47 5.36 19.46 4.96
C HIS A 47 6.68 20.08 5.43
N ILE A 48 7.27 19.55 6.51
CA ILE A 48 8.61 19.96 6.94
C ILE A 48 9.53 19.67 5.77
N SER A 49 10.34 20.63 5.36
CA SER A 49 11.18 20.45 4.17
C SER A 49 12.64 20.25 4.57
N PRO A 50 13.05 19.05 5.07
CA PRO A 50 14.42 18.88 5.51
C PRO A 50 15.29 18.49 4.30
N TRP A 51 16.23 19.36 3.93
CA TRP A 51 17.10 19.17 2.76
C TRP A 51 18.47 18.61 3.19
N PRO A 52 19.08 17.70 2.40
CA PRO A 52 20.48 17.38 2.58
C PRO A 52 21.33 18.66 2.57
N ALA A 53 22.34 18.71 3.44
CA ALA A 53 23.22 19.87 3.55
C ALA A 53 23.83 20.22 2.17
N GLY A 54 23.80 21.51 1.81
CA GLY A 54 24.35 22.00 0.54
C GLY A 54 23.44 21.81 -0.69
N THR A 55 22.21 21.30 -0.53
CA THR A 55 21.25 21.20 -1.64
C THR A 55 20.26 22.37 -1.64
N PRO A 56 19.98 22.98 -2.80
CA PRO A 56 19.03 24.09 -2.88
C PRO A 56 17.59 23.59 -2.70
N SER A 57 16.87 24.15 -1.73
CA SER A 57 15.43 23.98 -1.62
C SER A 57 14.72 24.72 -2.76
N PRO A 58 13.73 24.12 -3.45
CA PRO A 58 12.86 24.79 -4.39
C PRO A 58 11.86 25.73 -3.69
N PHE A 59 11.76 25.68 -2.36
CA PHE A 59 10.87 26.51 -1.55
C PHE A 59 11.67 27.48 -0.66
N ALA A 60 11.14 28.70 -0.49
CA ALA A 60 11.68 29.68 0.43
C ALA A 60 11.34 29.30 1.89
N GLY A 61 12.32 28.78 2.63
CA GLY A 61 12.16 28.42 4.05
C GLY A 61 11.41 27.11 4.29
N ASP A 62 11.21 26.81 5.57
CA ASP A 62 10.45 25.65 6.05
C ASP A 62 9.00 26.06 6.35
N ARG A 63 8.02 25.28 5.89
CA ARG A 63 6.60 25.66 5.93
C ARG A 63 6.02 25.59 7.34
N SER A 64 6.44 24.65 8.17
CA SER A 64 5.72 24.31 9.42
C SER A 64 6.45 24.53 10.72
N THR A 65 7.77 24.75 10.71
CA THR A 65 8.52 24.96 11.96
C THR A 65 7.98 26.15 12.78
N ALA A 66 7.55 27.25 12.14
CA ALA A 66 6.93 28.38 12.84
C ALA A 66 5.49 28.11 13.34
N GLY A 67 4.78 27.16 12.70
CA GLY A 67 3.48 26.68 13.18
C GLY A 67 3.65 25.82 14.43
N LEU A 68 4.56 24.85 14.39
CA LEU A 68 4.88 23.95 15.50
C LEU A 68 5.40 24.69 16.73
N ALA A 69 6.27 25.70 16.55
CA ALA A 69 6.73 26.54 17.66
C ALA A 69 5.57 27.27 18.35
N TRP A 70 4.64 27.85 17.59
CA TRP A 70 3.44 28.47 18.15
C TRP A 70 2.56 27.46 18.86
N ILE A 71 2.35 26.26 18.28
CA ILE A 71 1.59 25.18 18.92
C ILE A 71 2.21 24.84 20.28
N ALA A 72 3.53 24.67 20.35
CA ALA A 72 4.25 24.34 21.58
C ALA A 72 3.94 25.30 22.73
N GLU A 73 3.89 26.61 22.45
CA GLU A 73 3.55 27.65 23.43
C GLU A 73 2.15 27.43 24.04
N GLN A 74 1.25 26.77 23.31
CA GLN A 74 -0.12 26.49 23.75
C GLN A 74 -0.26 25.21 24.57
N LEU A 75 0.59 24.20 24.36
CA LEU A 75 0.38 22.84 24.91
C LEU A 75 0.82 22.68 26.38
N GLY A 76 1.53 23.67 26.93
CA GLY A 76 2.04 23.64 28.29
C GLY A 76 0.96 23.66 29.39
N THR A 77 -0.27 24.02 29.06
CA THR A 77 -1.37 24.32 29.98
C THR A 77 -2.65 23.51 29.66
N PRO A 78 -3.63 23.47 30.58
CA PRO A 78 -5.00 23.04 30.26
C PRO A 78 -5.59 23.86 29.10
N GLN A 79 -6.43 23.23 28.28
CA GLN A 79 -6.92 23.83 27.05
C GLN A 79 -8.33 24.41 27.21
N GLU A 80 -8.46 25.73 27.08
CA GLU A 80 -9.77 26.38 27.06
C GLU A 80 -10.49 26.14 25.74
N LEU A 81 -11.64 25.45 25.80
CA LEU A 81 -12.55 25.22 24.69
C LEU A 81 -13.66 26.29 24.72
N LYS A 82 -13.30 27.52 24.39
CA LYS A 82 -14.18 28.71 24.52
C LYS A 82 -15.61 28.50 23.98
N PRO A 83 -15.83 27.91 22.79
CA PRO A 83 -17.19 27.71 22.26
C PRO A 83 -18.07 26.78 23.12
N LEU A 84 -17.46 25.93 23.95
CA LEU A 84 -18.14 24.96 24.80
C LEU A 84 -18.15 25.35 26.28
N ASN A 85 -17.55 26.50 26.63
CA ASN A 85 -17.36 26.94 28.01
C ASN A 85 -16.78 25.83 28.92
N LEU A 86 -15.77 25.12 28.41
CA LEU A 86 -15.18 23.94 29.02
C LEU A 86 -13.65 24.06 29.00
N THR A 87 -12.99 23.56 30.04
CA THR A 87 -11.53 23.45 30.07
C THR A 87 -11.14 21.99 30.02
N ALA A 88 -10.46 21.59 28.94
CA ALA A 88 -9.88 20.26 28.85
C ALA A 88 -8.57 20.17 29.64
N PRO A 89 -8.22 18.98 30.17
CA PRO A 89 -6.92 18.76 30.80
C PRO A 89 -5.76 19.18 29.89
N LYS A 90 -4.57 19.31 30.47
CA LYS A 90 -3.35 19.48 29.67
C LYS A 90 -3.20 18.29 28.70
N PRO A 91 -2.87 18.50 27.42
CA PRO A 91 -2.68 17.42 26.46
C PRO A 91 -1.61 16.42 26.91
N ALA A 92 -1.93 15.13 26.82
CA ALA A 92 -1.03 14.06 27.25
C ALA A 92 0.01 13.68 26.18
N PHE A 93 -0.34 13.81 24.90
CA PHE A 93 0.50 13.49 23.75
C PHE A 93 0.00 14.20 22.49
N VAL A 94 0.75 14.03 21.40
CA VAL A 94 0.48 14.55 20.06
C VAL A 94 0.32 13.38 19.09
N VAL A 95 -0.71 13.41 18.26
CA VAL A 95 -0.84 12.56 17.07
C VAL A 95 -0.51 13.41 15.84
N ALA A 96 0.42 12.96 15.01
CA ALA A 96 0.87 13.64 13.80
C ALA A 96 0.54 12.81 12.57
N THR A 97 -0.48 13.21 11.78
CA THR A 97 -0.97 12.42 10.64
C THR A 97 -0.46 12.91 9.29
N GLY A 98 0.68 12.35 8.90
CA GLY A 98 1.23 12.31 7.56
C GLY A 98 1.57 13.64 6.93
N ASP A 99 2.18 13.51 5.75
CA ASP A 99 2.97 14.54 5.11
C ASP A 99 3.81 15.25 6.17
N ILE A 100 4.53 14.46 6.99
CA ILE A 100 5.41 14.97 8.04
C ILE A 100 6.49 15.82 7.39
N THR A 101 7.00 15.32 6.27
CA THR A 101 8.00 15.92 5.42
C THR A 101 7.43 16.21 4.03
N GLU A 102 8.02 17.16 3.30
CA GLU A 102 7.64 17.46 1.92
C GLU A 102 8.15 16.42 0.93
N PHE A 103 9.27 15.73 1.22
CA PHE A 103 9.92 14.80 0.30
C PHE A 103 10.53 13.54 0.97
N GLY A 104 9.95 13.06 2.06
CA GLY A 104 10.55 11.99 2.87
C GLY A 104 11.81 12.46 3.60
N ALA A 105 12.51 11.49 4.20
CA ALA A 105 13.77 11.71 4.91
C ALA A 105 14.91 10.97 4.22
N ILE A 106 16.03 11.66 4.00
CA ILE A 106 17.25 11.12 3.40
C ILE A 106 18.45 11.62 4.20
N ALA A 107 19.47 10.79 4.34
CA ALA A 107 20.62 11.05 5.18
C ALA A 107 20.17 11.39 6.61
N ASP A 108 20.78 12.40 7.22
CA ASP A 108 20.46 12.84 8.58
C ASP A 108 19.27 13.82 8.64
N THR A 109 18.47 13.98 7.58
CA THR A 109 17.41 15.01 7.53
C THR A 109 16.29 14.77 8.53
N TRP A 110 16.08 13.53 9.01
CA TRP A 110 15.11 13.23 10.08
C TRP A 110 15.41 13.98 11.38
N LYS A 111 16.67 14.25 11.71
CA LYS A 111 17.05 15.01 12.91
C LYS A 111 16.45 16.43 12.92
N ASN A 112 16.20 16.98 11.73
CA ASN A 112 15.53 18.29 11.61
C ASN A 112 14.06 18.18 11.99
N VAL A 113 13.39 17.09 11.60
CA VAL A 113 12.01 16.81 12.01
C VAL A 113 11.94 16.62 13.52
N GLU A 114 12.83 15.80 14.10
CA GLU A 114 12.90 15.61 15.56
C GLU A 114 13.07 16.94 16.29
N LYS A 115 13.97 17.81 15.81
CA LYS A 115 14.16 19.14 16.37
C LYS A 115 12.89 19.99 16.34
N SER A 116 12.14 19.96 15.23
CA SER A 116 10.89 20.71 15.08
C SER A 116 9.75 20.19 15.96
N PHE A 117 9.79 18.92 16.38
CA PHE A 117 8.80 18.34 17.30
C PHE A 117 9.23 18.40 18.77
N ASN A 118 10.52 18.38 19.08
CA ASN A 118 11.03 18.41 20.46
C ASN A 118 10.57 19.66 21.24
N VAL A 119 10.25 20.76 20.55
CA VAL A 119 9.69 21.97 21.18
C VAL A 119 8.33 21.73 21.83
N LEU A 120 7.55 20.74 21.39
CA LEU A 120 6.23 20.43 21.94
C LEU A 120 6.31 19.85 23.35
N ASN A 121 7.45 19.27 23.73
CA ASN A 121 7.69 18.66 25.05
C ASN A 121 6.60 17.65 25.48
N LEU A 122 6.10 16.87 24.52
CA LEU A 122 5.11 15.81 24.69
C LEU A 122 5.49 14.62 23.80
N PRO A 123 5.09 13.37 24.15
CA PRO A 123 5.20 12.24 23.25
C PRO A 123 4.47 12.50 21.92
N VAL A 124 5.08 12.10 20.80
CA VAL A 124 4.51 12.27 19.46
C VAL A 124 4.37 10.90 18.79
N TYR A 125 3.19 10.64 18.24
CA TYR A 125 2.84 9.43 17.51
C TYR A 125 2.65 9.79 16.03
N TYR A 126 3.50 9.26 15.16
CA TYR A 126 3.54 9.61 13.74
C TYR A 126 2.81 8.57 12.89
N THR A 127 2.14 9.01 11.83
CA THR A 127 1.80 8.15 10.68
C THR A 127 2.28 8.84 9.42
N PRO A 128 2.99 8.17 8.50
CA PRO A 128 3.44 8.80 7.24
C PRO A 128 2.26 9.16 6.31
N GLY A 129 2.50 10.14 5.43
CA GLY A 129 1.65 10.47 4.29
C GLY A 129 2.32 10.18 2.95
N ASN A 130 1.63 10.47 1.84
CA ASN A 130 2.20 10.22 0.52
C ASN A 130 3.49 11.01 0.30
N HIS A 131 3.64 12.19 0.91
CA HIS A 131 4.89 12.94 0.82
C HIS A 131 6.07 12.28 1.57
N ASP A 132 5.77 11.46 2.57
CA ASP A 132 6.77 10.79 3.40
C ASP A 132 7.27 9.49 2.79
N ASN A 133 6.51 8.88 1.88
CA ASN A 133 6.80 7.56 1.34
C ASN A 133 7.07 7.51 -0.17
N THR A 134 6.73 8.56 -0.94
CA THR A 134 6.86 8.54 -2.41
C THR A 134 8.31 8.59 -2.90
N TRP A 135 9.12 9.54 -2.41
CA TRP A 135 10.46 9.79 -2.99
C TRP A 135 11.61 9.22 -2.19
N THR A 136 11.35 8.94 -0.92
CA THR A 136 12.19 8.14 -0.01
C THR A 136 11.23 7.58 1.02
N SER A 137 11.23 6.28 1.23
CA SER A 137 10.34 5.67 2.21
C SER A 137 10.76 5.98 3.66
N MET A 138 9.80 6.39 4.49
CA MET A 138 9.99 6.60 5.93
C MET A 138 9.74 5.36 6.79
N LEU A 139 9.49 4.19 6.18
CA LEU A 139 9.19 2.96 6.91
C LEU A 139 10.28 2.58 7.91
N SER A 140 11.56 2.69 7.55
CA SER A 140 12.67 2.37 8.46
C SER A 140 12.68 3.26 9.72
N ILE A 141 12.25 4.52 9.58
CA ILE A 141 12.09 5.46 10.69
C ILE A 141 10.89 5.05 11.54
N MET A 142 9.75 4.70 10.92
CA MET A 142 8.56 4.24 11.65
C MET A 142 8.84 2.98 12.46
N HIS A 143 9.53 2.00 11.89
CA HIS A 143 9.98 0.80 12.61
C HIS A 143 10.85 1.14 13.81
N LYS A 144 11.76 2.11 13.70
CA LYS A 144 12.62 2.53 14.81
C LYS A 144 11.82 3.23 15.93
N LEU A 145 10.83 4.04 15.57
CA LEU A 145 10.04 4.83 16.53
C LEU A 145 8.93 4.02 17.21
N HIS A 146 8.28 3.14 16.45
CA HIS A 146 7.02 2.51 16.84
C HIS A 146 7.06 0.97 16.79
N GLY A 147 8.16 0.37 16.34
CA GLY A 147 8.30 -1.08 16.17
C GLY A 147 7.67 -1.63 14.88
N GLY A 148 7.02 -0.78 14.09
CA GLY A 148 6.41 -1.09 12.81
C GLY A 148 5.85 0.17 12.15
N ASP A 149 5.35 0.03 10.94
CA ASP A 149 4.55 1.03 10.22
C ASP A 149 3.06 1.00 10.59
N HIS A 150 2.65 -0.07 11.26
CA HIS A 150 1.40 -0.15 12.01
C HIS A 150 1.73 -0.39 13.48
N TYR A 151 1.08 0.36 14.36
CA TYR A 151 1.32 0.24 15.79
C TYR A 151 0.08 0.64 16.58
N ALA A 152 0.03 0.20 17.82
CA ALA A 152 -1.04 0.52 18.72
C ALA A 152 -0.55 0.63 20.16
N PHE A 153 -1.24 1.44 20.94
CA PHE A 153 -0.99 1.62 22.37
C PHE A 153 -2.30 1.84 23.12
N GLU A 154 -2.26 1.63 24.43
CA GLU A 154 -3.41 1.82 25.31
C GLU A 154 -3.13 2.92 26.33
N GLN A 155 -4.10 3.81 26.49
CA GLN A 155 -4.03 4.88 27.48
C GLN A 155 -5.45 5.32 27.86
N PHE A 156 -5.67 5.69 29.12
CA PHE A 156 -6.96 6.21 29.62
C PHE A 156 -8.17 5.27 29.41
N GLY A 157 -7.93 3.96 29.33
CA GLY A 157 -8.97 2.97 29.01
C GLY A 157 -9.38 2.94 27.53
N CYS A 158 -8.60 3.56 26.64
CA CYS A 158 -8.81 3.59 25.20
C CYS A 158 -7.66 2.91 24.44
N ARG A 159 -7.97 2.35 23.27
CA ARG A 159 -7.00 1.85 22.29
C ARG A 159 -6.72 2.94 21.26
N PHE A 160 -5.45 3.18 20.93
CA PHE A 160 -5.02 4.10 19.87
C PHE A 160 -4.26 3.31 18.82
N ILE A 161 -4.61 3.48 17.56
CA ILE A 161 -4.07 2.69 16.44
C ILE A 161 -3.62 3.62 15.32
N GLY A 162 -2.33 3.58 14.99
CA GLY A 162 -1.77 4.19 13.78
C GLY A 162 -1.71 3.16 12.66
N ILE A 163 -2.33 3.46 11.52
CA ILE A 163 -2.24 2.63 10.31
C ILE A 163 -1.57 3.39 9.17
N GLU A 164 -0.81 2.65 8.35
CA GLU A 164 -0.15 3.18 7.17
C GLU A 164 -1.10 3.03 5.97
N THR A 165 -1.22 4.11 5.22
CA THR A 165 -2.05 4.22 4.01
C THR A 165 -1.25 4.79 2.84
N ALA A 166 -0.10 5.41 3.10
CA ALA A 166 0.84 5.88 2.10
C ALA A 166 1.66 4.71 1.58
N THR A 167 1.42 4.36 0.32
CA THR A 167 2.16 3.28 -0.33
C THR A 167 3.65 3.64 -0.45
N PRO A 168 4.56 2.76 -0.03
CA PRO A 168 5.99 2.95 -0.25
C PRO A 168 6.34 3.12 -1.73
N GLN A 169 7.05 4.21 -2.04
CA GLN A 169 7.51 4.63 -3.37
C GLN A 169 6.39 4.77 -4.40
N GLU A 170 5.18 5.14 -3.95
CA GLU A 170 4.09 5.53 -4.83
C GLU A 170 3.28 6.69 -4.22
N PRO A 171 2.97 7.75 -4.98
CA PRO A 171 2.17 8.88 -4.47
C PRO A 171 0.70 8.54 -4.28
N VAL A 172 0.30 7.32 -4.63
CA VAL A 172 -1.09 6.85 -4.53
C VAL A 172 -1.20 6.02 -3.28
N PRO A 173 -2.17 6.30 -2.40
CA PRO A 173 -2.39 5.43 -1.27
C PRO A 173 -2.97 4.09 -1.71
N SER A 174 -2.81 3.10 -0.84
CA SER A 174 -3.48 1.82 -0.95
C SER A 174 -3.72 1.26 0.44
N ILE A 175 -4.78 0.46 0.58
CA ILE A 175 -5.03 -0.31 1.79
C ILE A 175 -4.50 -1.72 1.55
N ASP A 176 -3.20 -1.85 1.85
CA ASP A 176 -2.45 -3.09 1.79
C ASP A 176 -3.15 -4.20 2.62
N GLN A 177 -3.18 -5.43 2.10
CA GLN A 177 -3.63 -6.60 2.84
C GLN A 177 -2.89 -6.79 4.16
N ARG A 178 -1.62 -6.36 4.24
CA ARG A 178 -0.82 -6.34 5.48
C ARG A 178 -1.48 -5.46 6.55
N THR A 179 -2.01 -4.29 6.18
CA THR A 179 -2.75 -3.39 7.07
C THR A 179 -4.00 -4.08 7.60
N ILE A 180 -4.79 -4.71 6.72
CA ILE A 180 -6.00 -5.44 7.08
C ILE A 180 -5.70 -6.60 8.03
N THR A 181 -4.72 -7.43 7.68
CA THR A 181 -4.29 -8.58 8.48
C THR A 181 -3.78 -8.15 9.86
N TRP A 182 -2.91 -7.13 9.90
CA TRP A 182 -2.37 -6.61 11.15
C TRP A 182 -3.48 -6.04 12.04
N LEU A 183 -4.38 -5.23 11.48
CA LEU A 183 -5.44 -4.58 12.23
C LEU A 183 -6.44 -5.59 12.80
N ALA A 184 -6.82 -6.60 12.01
CA ALA A 184 -7.68 -7.69 12.47
C ALA A 184 -7.04 -8.44 13.65
N ASN A 185 -5.74 -8.75 13.56
CA ASN A 185 -4.98 -9.43 14.61
C ASN A 185 -4.84 -8.57 15.87
N ASP A 186 -4.66 -7.26 15.72
CA ASP A 186 -4.59 -6.33 16.83
C ASP A 186 -5.92 -6.22 17.57
N LEU A 187 -6.98 -5.94 16.82
CA LEU A 187 -8.33 -5.77 17.33
C LEU A 187 -8.89 -7.06 17.95
N ALA A 188 -8.46 -8.25 17.52
CA ALA A 188 -8.83 -9.51 18.18
C ALA A 188 -8.43 -9.56 19.67
N LYS A 189 -7.44 -8.75 20.08
CA LYS A 189 -6.95 -8.63 21.47
C LYS A 189 -7.71 -7.58 22.27
N VAL A 190 -8.54 -6.75 21.62
CA VAL A 190 -9.21 -5.58 22.20
C VAL A 190 -10.67 -5.91 22.52
N PRO A 191 -11.16 -5.68 23.75
CA PRO A 191 -12.58 -5.83 24.08
C PRO A 191 -13.47 -5.02 23.14
N LYS A 192 -14.59 -5.60 22.67
CA LYS A 192 -15.45 -5.00 21.65
C LYS A 192 -16.06 -3.65 22.02
N ASP A 193 -16.12 -3.33 23.31
CA ASP A 193 -16.72 -2.09 23.83
C ASP A 193 -15.68 -1.04 24.24
N MET A 194 -14.39 -1.42 24.30
CA MET A 194 -13.28 -0.49 24.57
C MET A 194 -13.23 0.56 23.43
N PRO A 195 -13.22 1.87 23.74
CA PRO A 195 -13.10 2.90 22.72
C PRO A 195 -11.79 2.77 21.94
N VAL A 196 -11.89 2.79 20.61
CA VAL A 196 -10.76 2.73 19.69
C VAL A 196 -10.67 4.03 18.88
N PHE A 197 -9.50 4.66 18.91
CA PHE A 197 -9.11 5.75 18.04
C PHE A 197 -8.20 5.21 16.94
N ILE A 198 -8.53 5.50 15.68
CA ILE A 198 -7.70 5.13 14.53
C ILE A 198 -7.19 6.41 13.87
N PHE A 199 -5.95 6.41 13.42
CA PHE A 199 -5.40 7.54 12.68
C PHE A 199 -4.50 7.08 11.54
N CYS A 200 -4.60 7.81 10.42
CA CYS A 200 -3.76 7.66 9.23
C CYS A 200 -3.73 8.97 8.47
N HIS A 201 -2.94 9.08 7.41
CA HIS A 201 -2.87 10.33 6.65
C HIS A 201 -4.09 10.56 5.73
N HIS A 202 -4.49 9.56 4.95
CA HIS A 202 -5.43 9.77 3.85
C HIS A 202 -6.90 9.72 4.31
N PRO A 203 -7.79 10.56 3.74
CA PRO A 203 -9.23 10.43 3.91
C PRO A 203 -9.72 9.08 3.38
N LEU A 204 -10.54 8.38 4.16
CA LEU A 204 -11.01 7.03 3.82
C LEU A 204 -12.44 7.00 3.26
N SER A 205 -13.16 8.12 3.32
CA SER A 205 -14.53 8.18 2.78
C SER A 205 -14.61 8.59 1.31
N SER A 206 -13.54 9.19 0.76
CA SER A 206 -13.52 9.71 -0.61
C SER A 206 -12.99 8.67 -1.60
N GLY A 207 -13.47 8.77 -2.85
CA GLY A 207 -12.94 7.98 -3.97
C GLY A 207 -11.76 8.66 -4.67
N GLU A 208 -11.27 9.78 -4.14
CA GLU A 208 -10.16 10.54 -4.73
C GLU A 208 -8.84 9.78 -4.58
N PHE A 209 -8.71 8.99 -3.52
CA PHE A 209 -7.43 8.42 -3.07
C PHE A 209 -7.44 6.89 -3.03
N ALA A 210 -8.54 6.27 -2.62
CA ALA A 210 -8.71 4.82 -2.59
C ALA A 210 -9.92 4.43 -3.43
N GLN A 211 -9.85 3.30 -4.13
CA GLN A 211 -11.01 2.82 -4.89
C GLN A 211 -12.14 2.41 -3.93
N PRO A 212 -13.42 2.51 -4.32
CA PRO A 212 -14.56 2.27 -3.43
C PRO A 212 -14.52 0.96 -2.63
N HIS A 213 -13.87 -0.08 -3.14
CA HIS A 213 -13.73 -1.36 -2.46
C HIS A 213 -12.66 -1.36 -1.35
N GLU A 214 -11.57 -0.61 -1.50
CA GLU A 214 -10.46 -0.59 -0.52
C GLU A 214 -10.92 -0.13 0.86
N PRO A 215 -11.55 1.05 1.03
CA PRO A 215 -12.00 1.50 2.33
C PRO A 215 -13.02 0.54 2.95
N VAL A 216 -13.90 -0.06 2.15
CA VAL A 216 -14.92 -0.96 2.71
C VAL A 216 -14.27 -2.19 3.35
N ARG A 217 -13.19 -2.76 2.78
CA ARG A 217 -12.42 -3.85 3.44
C ARG A 217 -11.93 -3.46 4.83
N LEU A 218 -11.49 -2.21 4.99
CA LEU A 218 -11.05 -1.68 6.27
C LEU A 218 -12.25 -1.46 7.23
N LEU A 219 -13.38 -0.92 6.75
CA LEU A 219 -14.61 -0.81 7.55
C LEU A 219 -15.08 -2.16 8.09
N GLU A 220 -15.08 -3.19 7.24
CA GLU A 220 -15.47 -4.55 7.61
C GLU A 220 -14.59 -5.11 8.75
N THR A 221 -13.30 -4.76 8.75
CA THR A 221 -12.33 -5.20 9.75
C THR A 221 -12.61 -4.59 11.13
N ILE A 222 -13.12 -3.35 11.17
CA ILE A 222 -13.25 -2.58 12.42
C ILE A 222 -14.68 -2.52 12.98
N ARG A 223 -15.69 -2.90 12.18
CA ARG A 223 -17.12 -2.65 12.48
C ARG A 223 -17.64 -3.25 13.79
N GLU A 224 -17.05 -4.34 14.27
CA GLU A 224 -17.52 -5.04 15.49
C GLU A 224 -17.02 -4.37 16.78
N HIS A 225 -16.06 -3.45 16.66
CA HIS A 225 -15.42 -2.75 17.76
C HIS A 225 -15.97 -1.32 17.92
N ASN A 226 -15.86 -0.78 19.13
CA ASN A 226 -16.26 0.60 19.42
C ASN A 226 -15.22 1.60 18.87
N VAL A 227 -15.12 1.72 17.54
CA VAL A 227 -14.28 2.76 16.93
C VAL A 227 -14.99 4.10 17.05
N VAL A 228 -14.43 4.98 17.88
CA VAL A 228 -15.09 6.22 18.28
C VAL A 228 -14.71 7.40 17.41
N LEU A 229 -13.51 7.38 16.83
CA LEU A 229 -12.96 8.43 16.00
C LEU A 229 -11.89 7.90 15.04
N HIS A 230 -11.99 8.32 13.78
CA HIS A 230 -10.91 8.27 12.82
C HIS A 230 -10.33 9.68 12.61
N MET A 231 -9.01 9.83 12.64
CA MET A 231 -8.31 11.11 12.45
C MET A 231 -7.43 11.04 11.21
N MET A 232 -7.52 12.07 10.36
CA MET A 232 -6.80 12.12 9.07
C MET A 232 -6.24 13.50 8.74
N GLY A 233 -5.38 13.55 7.73
CA GLY A 233 -4.83 14.77 7.13
C GLY A 233 -5.20 14.90 5.64
N HIS A 234 -4.22 15.30 4.84
CA HIS A 234 -4.19 15.47 3.39
C HIS A 234 -4.89 16.73 2.83
N GLY A 235 -6.07 17.07 3.35
CA GLY A 235 -6.88 18.14 2.74
C GLY A 235 -6.51 19.58 3.16
N HIS A 236 -5.50 19.76 4.03
CA HIS A 236 -5.11 21.05 4.62
C HIS A 236 -6.26 21.83 5.29
N GLY A 237 -7.35 21.13 5.59
CA GLY A 237 -8.66 21.69 5.91
C GLY A 237 -9.19 21.16 7.24
N VAL A 238 -10.16 21.88 7.80
CA VAL A 238 -10.80 21.50 9.06
C VAL A 238 -12.23 21.07 8.74
N SER A 239 -12.46 19.77 8.79
CA SER A 239 -13.76 19.18 8.46
C SER A 239 -14.02 17.94 9.30
N SER A 240 -15.29 17.56 9.36
CA SER A 240 -15.72 16.25 9.82
C SER A 240 -16.58 15.59 8.75
N GLU A 241 -16.52 14.27 8.71
CA GLU A 241 -17.30 13.46 7.80
C GLU A 241 -17.74 12.15 8.46
N LYS A 242 -18.77 11.54 7.87
CA LYS A 242 -19.23 10.20 8.21
C LYS A 242 -18.77 9.23 7.14
N TRP A 243 -17.96 8.25 7.55
CA TRP A 243 -17.56 7.13 6.72
C TRP A 243 -18.32 5.89 7.17
N GLY A 244 -19.44 5.59 6.47
CA GLY A 244 -20.44 4.67 6.99
C GLY A 244 -20.98 5.17 8.33
N THR A 245 -20.68 4.45 9.41
CA THR A 245 -21.08 4.80 10.78
C THR A 245 -19.97 5.47 11.59
N LEU A 246 -18.75 5.51 11.05
CA LEU A 246 -17.57 6.05 11.71
C LEU A 246 -17.47 7.57 11.55
N ASP A 247 -17.23 8.26 12.67
CA ASP A 247 -16.89 9.69 12.69
C ASP A 247 -15.43 9.89 12.31
N SER A 248 -15.20 10.75 11.33
CA SER A 248 -13.88 11.07 10.77
C SER A 248 -13.63 12.57 10.88
N VAL A 249 -12.45 12.98 11.35
CA VAL A 249 -12.05 14.40 11.47
C VAL A 249 -10.71 14.71 10.80
N MET A 250 -10.67 15.76 10.00
CA MET A 250 -9.46 16.24 9.33
C MET A 250 -8.73 17.27 10.19
N GLY A 251 -7.42 17.08 10.36
CA GLY A 251 -6.56 17.81 11.29
C GLY A 251 -6.04 19.17 10.84
N GLY A 252 -6.53 19.74 9.74
CA GLY A 252 -6.07 21.03 9.23
C GLY A 252 -4.68 20.98 8.61
N SER A 253 -3.82 21.94 8.99
CA SER A 253 -2.42 22.02 8.57
C SER A 253 -1.62 22.84 9.58
N THR A 254 -0.30 22.67 9.63
CA THR A 254 0.59 23.50 10.47
C THR A 254 1.21 24.69 9.74
N PHE A 255 0.73 24.96 8.52
CA PHE A 255 1.14 26.08 7.69
C PHE A 255 -0.03 26.64 6.87
N GLY A 256 0.15 27.81 6.29
CA GLY A 256 -0.86 28.45 5.44
C GLY A 256 -2.07 28.99 6.23
N PRO A 257 -3.21 29.26 5.54
CA PRO A 257 -4.36 29.96 6.13
C PRO A 257 -5.05 29.22 7.29
N ASN A 258 -4.94 27.88 7.32
CA ASN A 258 -5.56 27.03 8.33
C ASN A 258 -4.57 26.59 9.43
N THR A 259 -3.37 27.20 9.51
CA THR A 259 -2.37 26.91 10.55
C THR A 259 -3.04 26.78 11.91
N GLY A 260 -2.94 25.62 12.55
CA GLY A 260 -3.63 25.32 13.78
C GLY A 260 -3.40 23.89 14.26
N TYR A 261 -4.26 23.43 15.17
CA TYR A 261 -4.29 22.05 15.64
C TYR A 261 -5.67 21.68 16.21
N SER A 262 -5.99 20.40 16.19
CA SER A 262 -7.19 19.85 16.83
C SER A 262 -6.90 19.53 18.29
N ILE A 263 -7.78 19.97 19.19
CA ILE A 263 -7.83 19.54 20.59
C ILE A 263 -8.87 18.44 20.68
N ILE A 264 -8.43 17.23 21.06
CA ILE A 264 -9.30 16.09 21.29
C ILE A 264 -9.41 15.88 22.79
N SER A 265 -10.64 15.85 23.30
CA SER A 265 -10.87 15.63 24.73
C SER A 265 -12.01 14.65 24.96
N VAL A 266 -11.87 13.83 26.00
CA VAL A 266 -12.95 13.00 26.53
C VAL A 266 -13.19 13.46 27.94
N ILE A 267 -14.37 14.04 28.17
CA ILE A 267 -14.75 14.59 29.47
C ILE A 267 -16.20 14.17 29.73
N ASP A 268 -16.41 13.53 30.88
CA ASP A 268 -17.71 13.03 31.33
C ASP A 268 -18.35 12.08 30.30
N GLY A 269 -17.52 11.20 29.72
CA GLY A 269 -17.94 10.23 28.70
C GLY A 269 -18.29 10.84 27.35
N THR A 270 -17.99 12.12 27.11
CA THR A 270 -18.24 12.82 25.85
C THR A 270 -16.92 13.15 25.15
N LEU A 271 -16.77 12.62 23.93
CA LEU A 271 -15.70 12.94 23.01
C LEU A 271 -15.99 14.27 22.31
N ARG A 272 -14.99 15.16 22.29
CA ARG A 272 -15.02 16.46 21.63
C ARG A 272 -13.77 16.67 20.79
N VAL A 273 -13.95 17.22 19.60
CA VAL A 273 -12.89 17.69 18.72
C VAL A 273 -13.12 19.16 18.45
N VAL A 274 -12.19 20.01 18.88
CA VAL A 274 -12.24 21.46 18.69
C VAL A 274 -10.95 21.92 18.02
N TYR A 275 -11.07 22.59 16.88
CA TYR A 275 -9.92 23.11 16.16
C TYR A 275 -9.56 24.52 16.63
N ARG A 276 -8.28 24.74 16.96
CA ARG A 276 -7.73 26.05 17.30
C ARG A 276 -6.89 26.58 16.15
N PHE A 277 -7.34 27.66 15.54
CA PHE A 277 -6.56 28.40 14.54
C PHE A 277 -5.48 29.25 15.22
N LYS A 278 -4.32 29.37 14.56
CA LYS A 278 -3.26 30.33 14.92
C LYS A 278 -3.70 31.77 14.73
N ASN A 279 -4.51 32.03 13.71
CA ASN A 279 -5.15 33.34 13.56
C ASN A 279 -6.24 33.49 14.62
N GLU A 280 -5.97 34.26 15.67
CA GLU A 280 -6.88 34.49 16.81
C GLU A 280 -8.17 35.24 16.41
N GLU A 281 -8.20 35.93 15.27
CA GLU A 281 -9.42 36.53 14.73
C GLU A 281 -10.44 35.47 14.29
N ARG A 282 -9.97 34.25 14.01
CA ARG A 282 -10.84 33.10 13.68
C ARG A 282 -11.24 32.40 14.99
N PRO A 283 -12.55 32.32 15.30
CA PRO A 283 -12.98 31.59 16.48
C PRO A 283 -12.63 30.10 16.37
N MET A 284 -12.42 29.45 17.52
CA MET A 284 -12.28 27.99 17.56
C MET A 284 -13.50 27.32 16.96
N GLN A 285 -13.29 26.26 16.18
CA GLN A 285 -14.35 25.52 15.52
C GLN A 285 -14.64 24.23 16.28
N VAL A 286 -15.88 24.03 16.71
CA VAL A 286 -16.33 22.72 17.22
C VAL A 286 -16.56 21.81 16.01
N VAL A 287 -15.71 20.79 15.87
CA VAL A 287 -15.71 19.89 14.70
C VAL A 287 -16.59 18.67 14.95
N LEU A 288 -16.58 18.15 16.19
CA LEU A 288 -17.35 16.99 16.60
C LEU A 288 -17.63 17.04 18.11
N GLU A 289 -18.84 16.67 18.52
CA GLU A 289 -19.20 16.37 19.91
C GLU A 289 -20.16 15.18 19.94
N LYS A 290 -19.79 14.12 20.68
CA LYS A 290 -20.58 12.87 20.78
C LYS A 290 -20.23 12.07 22.04
N PRO A 291 -21.13 11.20 22.53
CA PRO A 291 -20.76 10.19 23.52
C PRO A 291 -19.66 9.26 23.00
N ILE A 292 -18.77 8.79 23.89
CA ILE A 292 -17.73 7.80 23.57
C ILE A 292 -18.22 6.35 23.72
N ALA A 293 -19.35 6.17 24.41
CA ALA A 293 -19.96 4.86 24.58
C ALA A 293 -20.36 4.25 23.24
N LYS A 294 -20.19 2.93 23.11
CA LYS A 294 -20.57 2.19 21.91
C LYS A 294 -22.04 2.39 21.61
N ARG A 295 -22.35 2.81 20.38
CA ARG A 295 -23.72 2.94 19.89
C ARG A 295 -24.15 1.61 19.26
N ALA A 296 -25.36 1.15 19.58
CA ALA A 296 -25.98 0.06 18.83
C ALA A 296 -26.12 0.48 17.36
N THR A 297 -25.61 -0.35 16.45
CA THR A 297 -25.54 -0.01 15.02
C THR A 297 -26.32 -1.06 14.23
N PRO A 298 -27.21 -0.68 13.29
CA PRO A 298 -27.85 -1.64 12.41
C PRO A 298 -26.81 -2.45 11.63
N GLY A 299 -26.98 -3.78 11.62
CA GLY A 299 -26.16 -4.70 10.85
C GLY A 299 -26.74 -4.92 9.46
N LEU A 300 -25.84 -5.09 8.49
CA LEU A 300 -26.15 -5.51 7.13
C LEU A 300 -25.16 -6.60 6.73
N GLU A 301 -25.61 -7.61 6.00
CA GLU A 301 -24.80 -8.74 5.55
C GLU A 301 -25.15 -9.07 4.09
N VAL A 302 -24.13 -9.31 3.27
CA VAL A 302 -24.29 -9.94 1.95
C VAL A 302 -24.29 -11.46 2.16
N VAL A 303 -25.45 -12.08 2.02
CA VAL A 303 -25.61 -13.54 2.14
C VAL A 303 -25.24 -14.23 0.81
N ARG A 304 -25.55 -13.58 -0.32
CA ARG A 304 -25.18 -14.04 -1.67
C ARG A 304 -24.93 -12.83 -2.60
N PRO A 305 -23.87 -12.86 -3.43
CA PRO A 305 -22.78 -13.84 -3.44
C PRO A 305 -21.97 -13.81 -2.14
N ARG A 306 -21.37 -14.95 -1.78
CA ARG A 306 -20.38 -15.02 -0.69
C ARG A 306 -19.00 -14.69 -1.25
N ASP A 307 -18.12 -14.20 -0.40
CA ASP A 307 -16.72 -13.97 -0.78
C ASP A 307 -16.10 -15.20 -1.44
N GLY A 308 -15.48 -14.99 -2.61
CA GLY A 308 -14.83 -16.04 -3.39
C GLY A 308 -15.77 -16.96 -4.17
N MET A 309 -17.09 -16.72 -4.16
CA MET A 309 -18.03 -17.50 -4.97
C MET A 309 -17.76 -17.32 -6.46
N THR A 310 -17.80 -18.41 -7.25
CA THR A 310 -17.74 -18.35 -8.71
C THR A 310 -19.13 -18.33 -9.34
N ILE A 311 -19.34 -17.47 -10.32
CA ILE A 311 -20.58 -17.27 -11.07
C ILE A 311 -20.30 -17.51 -12.55
N VAL A 312 -21.08 -18.41 -13.16
CA VAL A 312 -20.99 -18.77 -14.60
C VAL A 312 -22.22 -18.29 -15.38
N GLY A 313 -23.30 -17.94 -14.68
CA GLY A 313 -24.60 -17.59 -15.26
C GLY A 313 -24.67 -16.16 -15.82
N ARG A 314 -25.83 -15.84 -16.41
CA ARG A 314 -26.13 -14.51 -17.00
C ARG A 314 -26.53 -13.44 -15.98
N GLY A 315 -26.52 -13.79 -14.69
CA GLY A 315 -26.94 -12.91 -13.60
C GLY A 315 -26.30 -13.30 -12.27
N VAL A 316 -26.10 -12.29 -11.43
CA VAL A 316 -25.61 -12.38 -10.05
C VAL A 316 -26.82 -12.32 -9.13
N SER A 317 -27.22 -13.44 -8.54
CA SER A 317 -28.30 -13.46 -7.54
C SER A 317 -27.83 -12.82 -6.24
N ILE A 318 -28.62 -11.88 -5.74
CA ILE A 318 -28.34 -11.11 -4.54
C ILE A 318 -29.27 -11.55 -3.42
N GLU A 319 -28.69 -11.90 -2.28
CA GLU A 319 -29.40 -12.09 -1.02
C GLU A 319 -28.71 -11.29 0.07
N ALA A 320 -29.46 -10.48 0.81
CA ALA A 320 -28.95 -9.66 1.90
C ALA A 320 -29.80 -9.81 3.15
N ARG A 321 -29.17 -9.61 4.32
CA ARG A 321 -29.82 -9.69 5.63
C ARG A 321 -29.50 -8.45 6.46
N ALA A 322 -30.52 -7.85 7.07
CA ALA A 322 -30.37 -6.76 8.02
C ALA A 322 -30.67 -7.22 9.46
N THR A 323 -29.97 -6.68 10.44
CA THR A 323 -30.14 -7.00 11.88
C THR A 323 -30.11 -5.73 12.72
N GLY A 324 -30.86 -5.66 13.83
CA GLY A 324 -30.84 -4.48 14.71
C GLY A 324 -31.39 -3.20 14.08
N GLY A 325 -32.12 -3.32 12.97
CA GLY A 325 -32.73 -2.24 12.19
C GLY A 325 -33.08 -2.74 10.78
N ARG A 326 -34.11 -2.19 10.15
CA ARG A 326 -34.55 -2.59 8.79
C ARG A 326 -34.48 -1.38 7.85
N PRO A 327 -33.53 -1.33 6.91
CA PRO A 327 -33.47 -0.27 5.90
C PRO A 327 -34.77 -0.20 5.09
N ALA A 328 -35.32 1.01 4.90
CA ALA A 328 -36.54 1.20 4.11
C ALA A 328 -36.34 0.80 2.64
N ALA A 329 -35.14 1.07 2.12
CA ALA A 329 -34.68 0.66 0.81
C ALA A 329 -33.25 0.15 0.90
N LEU A 330 -32.94 -0.86 0.09
CA LEU A 330 -31.60 -1.39 -0.10
C LEU A 330 -31.33 -1.50 -1.58
N SER A 331 -30.16 -1.08 -2.01
CA SER A 331 -29.74 -1.14 -3.41
C SER A 331 -28.41 -1.89 -3.54
N VAL A 332 -28.15 -2.40 -4.73
CA VAL A 332 -26.93 -3.13 -5.07
C VAL A 332 -26.32 -2.56 -6.34
N SER A 333 -25.01 -2.41 -6.38
CA SER A 333 -24.25 -2.17 -7.61
C SER A 333 -23.16 -3.24 -7.77
N LEU A 334 -22.71 -3.44 -9.01
CA LEU A 334 -21.53 -4.24 -9.34
C LEU A 334 -20.35 -3.30 -9.58
N ASP A 335 -19.20 -3.60 -8.99
CA ASP A 335 -17.97 -2.80 -9.10
C ASP A 335 -18.17 -1.31 -8.84
N ASN A 336 -19.13 -1.00 -7.95
CA ASN A 336 -19.57 0.35 -7.65
C ASN A 336 -20.05 1.17 -8.87
N ASP A 337 -20.49 0.53 -9.95
CA ASP A 337 -21.13 1.16 -11.10
C ASP A 337 -22.49 1.73 -10.68
N LYS A 338 -22.50 3.05 -10.40
CA LYS A 338 -23.69 3.75 -9.93
C LYS A 338 -24.79 3.79 -10.99
N GLU A 339 -24.45 3.79 -12.27
CA GLU A 339 -25.42 3.83 -13.37
C GLU A 339 -26.20 2.52 -13.49
N LYS A 340 -25.63 1.41 -13.00
CA LYS A 340 -26.24 0.07 -13.00
C LYS A 340 -26.76 -0.38 -11.63
N THR A 341 -27.05 0.58 -10.74
CA THR A 341 -27.58 0.27 -9.40
C THR A 341 -28.99 -0.31 -9.50
N VAL A 342 -29.23 -1.45 -8.83
CA VAL A 342 -30.52 -2.16 -8.79
C VAL A 342 -31.12 -2.06 -7.39
N ALA A 343 -32.41 -1.73 -7.27
CA ALA A 343 -33.13 -1.80 -6.01
C ALA A 343 -33.47 -3.25 -5.63
N LEU A 344 -33.20 -3.63 -4.38
CA LEU A 344 -33.51 -4.96 -3.88
C LEU A 344 -34.96 -5.04 -3.37
N ARG A 345 -35.61 -6.15 -3.66
CA ARG A 345 -36.97 -6.45 -3.18
C ARG A 345 -36.90 -6.91 -1.74
N ALA A 346 -37.67 -6.27 -0.87
CA ALA A 346 -37.84 -6.70 0.51
C ALA A 346 -38.62 -8.03 0.58
N GLY A 347 -38.09 -9.00 1.33
CA GLY A 347 -38.72 -10.29 1.62
C GLY A 347 -39.28 -10.34 3.04
N SER A 348 -38.94 -11.41 3.79
CA SER A 348 -39.24 -11.52 5.23
C SER A 348 -38.70 -10.31 6.02
N ALA A 349 -39.04 -10.20 7.31
CA ALA A 349 -38.75 -9.02 8.14
C ALA A 349 -37.30 -8.50 8.07
N SER A 350 -36.31 -9.33 7.76
CA SER A 350 -34.88 -8.95 7.68
C SER A 350 -34.21 -9.22 6.32
N ALA A 351 -34.91 -9.78 5.33
CA ALA A 351 -34.28 -10.26 4.10
C ALA A 351 -34.57 -9.37 2.89
N TYR A 352 -33.59 -9.27 1.98
CA TYR A 352 -33.71 -8.58 0.69
C TYR A 352 -33.16 -9.48 -0.43
N ARG A 353 -33.78 -9.41 -1.61
CA ARG A 353 -33.43 -10.23 -2.77
C ARG A 353 -33.43 -9.42 -4.06
N GLY A 354 -32.55 -9.78 -4.98
CA GLY A 354 -32.50 -9.18 -6.31
C GLY A 354 -31.57 -9.95 -7.23
N GLU A 355 -31.38 -9.43 -8.43
CA GLU A 355 -30.46 -10.00 -9.42
C GLU A 355 -29.88 -8.86 -10.25
N VAL A 356 -28.59 -8.93 -10.55
CA VAL A 356 -27.90 -7.96 -11.41
C VAL A 356 -27.35 -8.70 -12.64
N PRO A 357 -27.53 -8.21 -13.88
CA PRO A 357 -27.03 -8.88 -15.07
C PRO A 357 -25.50 -8.90 -15.13
N THR A 358 -24.91 -9.97 -15.66
CA THR A 358 -23.46 -10.08 -15.91
C THR A 358 -23.04 -9.54 -17.28
N ALA A 359 -23.99 -9.01 -18.06
CA ALA A 359 -23.73 -8.46 -19.38
C ALA A 359 -22.73 -7.29 -19.31
N GLY A 360 -21.63 -7.40 -20.07
CA GLY A 360 -20.55 -6.41 -20.10
C GLY A 360 -19.50 -6.57 -18.99
N LEU A 361 -19.63 -7.55 -18.09
CA LEU A 361 -18.55 -7.91 -17.18
C LEU A 361 -17.43 -8.62 -17.95
N VAL A 362 -16.21 -8.19 -17.69
CA VAL A 362 -14.99 -8.91 -18.09
C VAL A 362 -14.88 -10.19 -17.25
N PRO A 363 -14.39 -11.33 -17.77
CA PRO A 363 -14.11 -12.48 -16.92
C PRO A 363 -13.14 -12.11 -15.77
N GLY A 364 -13.44 -12.51 -14.54
CA GLY A 364 -12.55 -12.30 -13.41
C GLY A 364 -13.23 -11.88 -12.11
N MET A 365 -12.51 -11.14 -11.29
CA MET A 365 -12.91 -10.72 -9.95
C MET A 365 -13.75 -9.45 -9.99
N HIS A 366 -14.86 -9.48 -9.27
CA HIS A 366 -15.81 -8.38 -9.13
C HIS A 366 -16.28 -8.29 -7.68
N PHE A 367 -17.00 -7.23 -7.35
CA PHE A 367 -17.71 -7.14 -6.07
C PHE A 367 -19.13 -6.61 -6.23
N VAL A 368 -20.02 -7.08 -5.36
CA VAL A 368 -21.30 -6.42 -5.12
C VAL A 368 -21.11 -5.40 -4.02
N ARG A 369 -21.74 -4.24 -4.13
CA ARG A 369 -21.85 -3.25 -3.06
C ARG A 369 -23.31 -3.01 -2.71
N LEU A 370 -23.69 -3.36 -1.49
CA LEU A 370 -24.99 -3.07 -0.93
C LEU A 370 -24.95 -1.70 -0.25
N THR A 371 -25.89 -0.83 -0.61
CA THR A 371 -26.05 0.46 0.06
C THR A 371 -27.48 0.66 0.52
N GLY A 372 -27.64 1.15 1.74
CA GLY A 372 -28.93 1.47 2.34
C GLY A 372 -28.78 2.48 3.47
N GLU A 373 -29.91 2.87 4.05
CA GLU A 373 -29.94 3.77 5.19
C GLU A 373 -30.90 3.26 6.26
N CYS A 374 -30.50 3.34 7.53
CA CYS A 374 -31.31 3.00 8.68
C CYS A 374 -30.96 3.97 9.82
N ASP A 375 -31.95 4.59 10.47
CA ASP A 375 -31.75 5.52 11.59
C ASP A 375 -30.71 6.63 11.31
N GLN A 376 -30.78 7.22 10.11
CA GLN A 376 -29.84 8.24 9.60
C GLN A 376 -28.39 7.75 9.46
N MET A 377 -28.17 6.44 9.52
CA MET A 377 -26.88 5.81 9.28
C MET A 377 -26.83 5.21 7.87
N LYS A 378 -25.80 5.58 7.13
CA LYS A 378 -25.47 4.90 5.86
C LYS A 378 -24.88 3.53 6.18
N LEU A 379 -25.47 2.51 5.57
CA LEU A 379 -24.99 1.14 5.62
C LEU A 379 -24.37 0.79 4.27
N ASP A 380 -23.17 0.25 4.32
CA ASP A 380 -22.41 -0.17 3.14
C ASP A 380 -21.80 -1.53 3.41
N ARG A 381 -21.99 -2.48 2.49
CA ARG A 381 -21.43 -3.83 2.57
C ARG A 381 -20.97 -4.29 1.21
N VAL A 382 -19.84 -5.00 1.18
CA VAL A 382 -19.31 -5.60 -0.03
C VAL A 382 -19.17 -7.10 0.12
N ALA A 383 -19.25 -7.79 -1.02
CA ALA A 383 -18.76 -9.16 -1.15
C ALA A 383 -18.16 -9.34 -2.53
N SER A 384 -16.98 -9.95 -2.57
CA SER A 384 -16.26 -10.25 -3.80
C SER A 384 -16.67 -11.59 -4.39
N PHE A 385 -16.67 -11.70 -5.72
CA PHE A 385 -16.98 -12.95 -6.42
C PHE A 385 -16.17 -13.02 -7.72
N SER A 386 -16.08 -14.21 -8.30
CA SER A 386 -15.49 -14.42 -9.62
C SER A 386 -16.58 -14.64 -10.66
N TYR A 387 -16.55 -13.91 -11.76
CA TYR A 387 -17.36 -14.16 -12.95
C TYR A 387 -16.53 -14.92 -13.98
N LEU A 388 -16.91 -16.16 -14.30
CA LEU A 388 -16.20 -17.03 -15.23
C LEU A 388 -17.19 -17.66 -16.22
N PRO A 389 -17.48 -16.99 -17.35
CA PRO A 389 -18.34 -17.56 -18.38
C PRO A 389 -17.68 -18.79 -19.02
N ALA A 390 -18.49 -19.65 -19.64
CA ALA A 390 -18.01 -20.94 -20.17
C ALA A 390 -16.91 -20.79 -21.24
N ASP A 391 -16.98 -19.71 -22.02
CA ASP A 391 -16.07 -19.30 -23.10
C ASP A 391 -14.94 -18.38 -22.62
N ALA A 392 -14.72 -18.26 -21.29
CA ALA A 392 -13.61 -17.47 -20.77
C ALA A 392 -12.26 -17.93 -21.39
N PRO A 393 -11.44 -17.00 -21.93
CA PRO A 393 -10.26 -17.31 -22.72
C PRO A 393 -9.09 -17.86 -21.88
N VAL A 394 -9.19 -17.72 -20.55
CA VAL A 394 -8.19 -18.16 -19.58
C VAL A 394 -8.84 -18.98 -18.48
N ARG A 395 -8.07 -19.89 -17.89
CA ARG A 395 -8.39 -20.62 -16.67
C ARG A 395 -7.62 -20.00 -15.50
N PRO A 396 -8.31 -19.39 -14.53
CA PRO A 396 -7.65 -18.82 -13.36
C PRO A 396 -7.41 -19.88 -12.28
N VAL A 397 -6.28 -19.76 -11.59
CA VAL A 397 -5.98 -20.42 -10.31
C VAL A 397 -5.47 -19.33 -9.36
N ARG A 398 -5.95 -19.29 -8.12
CA ARG A 398 -5.63 -18.17 -7.22
C ARG A 398 -5.35 -18.58 -5.78
N THR A 399 -4.68 -17.67 -5.07
CA THR A 399 -4.51 -17.68 -3.61
C THR A 399 -4.50 -16.24 -3.08
N VAL A 400 -4.52 -16.07 -1.76
CA VAL A 400 -4.43 -14.77 -1.09
C VAL A 400 -3.37 -14.87 0.00
N LEU A 401 -2.36 -13.99 -0.06
CA LEU A 401 -1.30 -13.86 0.93
C LEU A 401 -1.71 -12.90 2.05
N SER A 402 -0.97 -12.92 3.16
CA SER A 402 -1.21 -12.05 4.32
C SER A 402 -0.88 -10.57 4.08
N ALA A 403 -0.17 -10.27 2.99
CA ALA A 403 0.35 -8.96 2.65
C ALA A 403 0.26 -8.69 1.15
N GLY A 404 0.23 -7.42 0.78
CA GLY A 404 0.23 -6.94 -0.59
C GLY A 404 1.53 -7.25 -1.33
N CYS A 405 1.47 -7.20 -2.65
CA CYS A 405 2.58 -7.52 -3.53
C CYS A 405 2.83 -6.36 -4.50
N LYS A 406 4.00 -5.72 -4.37
CA LYS A 406 4.51 -4.73 -5.33
C LYS A 406 5.57 -5.33 -6.26
N ALA A 407 6.25 -6.39 -5.83
CA ALA A 407 7.24 -7.08 -6.63
C ALA A 407 6.59 -7.92 -7.73
N GLN A 408 7.17 -7.90 -8.93
CA GLN A 408 6.83 -8.84 -10.00
C GLN A 408 7.00 -10.29 -9.48
N PRO A 409 6.01 -11.19 -9.67
CA PRO A 409 6.22 -12.62 -9.42
C PRO A 409 7.36 -13.17 -10.27
N ILE A 410 8.12 -14.12 -9.75
CA ILE A 410 9.20 -14.78 -10.49
C ILE A 410 8.72 -16.17 -10.89
N VAL A 411 8.69 -16.46 -12.19
CA VAL A 411 8.39 -17.81 -12.69
C VAL A 411 9.57 -18.73 -12.35
N VAL A 412 9.29 -19.87 -11.72
CA VAL A 412 10.27 -20.90 -11.39
C VAL A 412 9.71 -22.27 -11.78
N ASP A 413 10.57 -23.28 -11.81
CA ASP A 413 10.10 -24.63 -12.12
C ASP A 413 9.02 -25.10 -11.10
N GLY A 414 7.91 -25.59 -11.64
CA GLY A 414 6.73 -26.02 -10.90
C GLY A 414 5.90 -24.92 -10.23
N GLY A 415 6.12 -23.63 -10.51
CA GLY A 415 5.31 -22.55 -9.92
C GLY A 415 5.88 -21.13 -10.06
N CYS A 416 5.69 -20.32 -9.02
CA CYS A 416 6.26 -18.98 -8.94
C CYS A 416 6.71 -18.62 -7.53
N LEU A 417 7.54 -17.58 -7.43
CA LEU A 417 7.89 -16.92 -6.17
C LEU A 417 7.24 -15.55 -6.14
N VAL A 418 6.75 -15.15 -4.97
CA VAL A 418 6.14 -13.83 -4.75
C VAL A 418 6.78 -13.20 -3.53
N ALA A 419 7.31 -11.99 -3.69
CA ALA A 419 7.79 -11.18 -2.58
C ALA A 419 6.70 -10.19 -2.15
N SER A 420 6.46 -10.10 -0.85
CA SER A 420 5.37 -9.29 -0.27
C SER A 420 5.87 -8.17 0.64
N THR A 421 4.99 -7.20 0.89
CA THR A 421 5.29 -5.98 1.68
C THR A 421 5.55 -6.24 3.16
N ASP A 422 5.29 -7.45 3.66
CA ASP A 422 5.66 -7.89 5.00
C ASP A 422 7.09 -8.45 5.10
N GLY A 423 7.80 -8.58 3.97
CA GLY A 423 9.16 -9.11 3.93
C GLY A 423 9.26 -10.61 3.72
N GLN A 424 8.16 -11.27 3.35
CA GLN A 424 8.19 -12.67 2.97
C GLN A 424 8.48 -12.85 1.49
N ILE A 425 9.25 -13.90 1.16
CA ILE A 425 9.25 -14.49 -0.18
C ILE A 425 8.53 -15.83 -0.06
N THR A 426 7.45 -16.00 -0.81
CA THR A 426 6.59 -17.18 -0.77
C THR A 426 6.67 -17.93 -2.08
N ARG A 427 6.92 -19.24 -2.01
CA ARG A 427 6.79 -20.13 -3.16
C ARG A 427 5.34 -20.57 -3.31
N LEU A 428 4.80 -20.36 -4.50
CA LEU A 428 3.49 -20.81 -4.92
C LEU A 428 3.66 -21.95 -5.92
N VAL A 429 3.06 -23.09 -5.63
CA VAL A 429 3.03 -24.25 -6.55
C VAL A 429 1.58 -24.62 -6.86
N ALA A 430 1.34 -25.15 -8.06
CA ALA A 430 0.03 -25.69 -8.39
C ALA A 430 -0.32 -26.82 -7.41
N GLY A 431 -1.46 -26.69 -6.71
CA GLY A 431 -1.98 -27.72 -5.81
C GLY A 431 -2.95 -28.67 -6.53
N THR A 432 -3.96 -29.16 -5.81
CA THR A 432 -5.09 -29.87 -6.43
C THR A 432 -5.82 -28.92 -7.39
N ALA A 433 -6.51 -29.47 -8.40
CA ALA A 433 -7.21 -28.70 -9.42
C ALA A 433 -7.89 -27.45 -8.81
N ASP A 434 -7.38 -26.26 -9.18
CA ASP A 434 -7.91 -24.94 -8.84
C ASP A 434 -7.37 -24.22 -7.58
N ASN A 435 -6.25 -24.63 -6.96
CA ASN A 435 -5.54 -23.78 -5.99
C ASN A 435 -4.01 -23.67 -6.18
N LEU A 436 -3.44 -22.58 -5.66
CA LEU A 436 -2.00 -22.43 -5.45
C LEU A 436 -1.68 -22.71 -3.99
N GLN A 437 -0.78 -23.66 -3.72
CA GLN A 437 -0.25 -23.92 -2.38
C GLN A 437 0.86 -22.92 -2.10
N ALA A 438 0.75 -22.21 -0.98
CA ALA A 438 1.73 -21.24 -0.53
C ALA A 438 2.66 -21.82 0.53
N LYS A 439 3.97 -21.66 0.34
CA LYS A 439 4.99 -21.99 1.33
C LYS A 439 5.98 -20.84 1.44
N THR A 440 6.04 -20.19 2.60
CA THR A 440 7.05 -19.18 2.90
C THR A 440 8.44 -19.80 2.76
N LEU A 441 9.27 -19.19 1.93
CA LEU A 441 10.66 -19.55 1.69
C LEU A 441 11.56 -18.89 2.73
N ILE A 442 11.37 -17.58 2.93
CA ILE A 442 12.08 -16.76 3.90
C ILE A 442 11.20 -15.60 4.35
N ASP A 443 11.38 -15.17 5.59
CA ASP A 443 10.83 -13.96 6.16
C ASP A 443 11.98 -13.12 6.71
N VAL A 444 12.18 -11.91 6.15
CA VAL A 444 13.20 -10.97 6.61
C VAL A 444 12.64 -9.87 7.53
N GLY A 445 11.33 -9.87 7.80
CA GLY A 445 10.66 -8.96 8.74
C GLY A 445 10.54 -7.51 8.28
N ALA A 446 10.87 -7.21 7.01
CA ALA A 446 10.85 -5.86 6.45
C ALA A 446 10.56 -5.91 4.95
N ALA A 447 9.83 -4.92 4.44
CA ALA A 447 9.23 -4.95 3.11
C ALA A 447 10.23 -5.23 1.97
N ILE A 448 9.81 -6.08 1.02
CA ILE A 448 10.49 -6.30 -0.26
C ILE A 448 9.56 -5.76 -1.35
N LEU A 449 10.03 -4.73 -2.07
CA LEU A 449 9.18 -3.94 -2.97
C LEU A 449 9.37 -4.22 -4.46
N HIS A 450 10.54 -4.72 -4.87
CA HIS A 450 10.78 -5.20 -6.24
C HIS A 450 11.16 -6.68 -6.25
N ALA A 451 11.08 -7.28 -7.44
CA ALA A 451 11.39 -8.69 -7.61
C ALA A 451 12.86 -8.99 -7.29
N PRO A 452 13.15 -10.09 -6.57
CA PRO A 452 14.50 -10.63 -6.51
C PRO A 452 15.07 -10.94 -7.90
N ALA A 453 16.39 -10.76 -8.06
CA ALA A 453 17.10 -11.31 -9.22
C ALA A 453 17.40 -12.79 -8.96
N LEU A 454 16.99 -13.68 -9.87
CA LEU A 454 17.25 -15.11 -9.78
C LEU A 454 18.39 -15.50 -10.72
N ALA A 455 19.48 -16.04 -10.19
CA ALA A 455 20.58 -16.58 -10.97
C ALA A 455 21.18 -17.81 -10.26
N ASP A 456 21.49 -18.87 -11.01
CA ASP A 456 22.13 -20.09 -10.49
C ASP A 456 21.42 -20.72 -9.27
N GLY A 457 20.09 -20.59 -9.19
CA GLY A 457 19.30 -21.08 -8.06
C GLY A 457 19.40 -20.24 -6.78
N ILE A 458 19.88 -19.00 -6.88
CA ILE A 458 20.03 -18.05 -5.78
C ILE A 458 19.21 -16.78 -6.10
N LEU A 459 18.46 -16.33 -5.11
CA LEU A 459 17.71 -15.09 -5.11
C LEU A 459 18.56 -13.98 -4.49
N TYR A 460 18.73 -12.88 -5.23
CA TYR A 460 19.41 -11.67 -4.76
C TYR A 460 18.41 -10.52 -4.67
N PHE A 461 18.28 -9.89 -3.50
CA PHE A 461 17.30 -8.82 -3.30
C PHE A 461 17.69 -7.88 -2.18
N GLY A 462 17.20 -6.64 -2.25
CA GLY A 462 17.25 -5.69 -1.14
C GLY A 462 15.94 -5.69 -0.32
N SER A 463 16.00 -5.15 0.90
CA SER A 463 14.86 -4.97 1.79
C SER A 463 14.85 -3.58 2.46
N ALA A 464 13.69 -3.19 2.98
CA ALA A 464 13.49 -1.97 3.77
C ALA A 464 14.42 -1.89 5.00
N ASP A 465 14.89 -3.04 5.52
CA ASP A 465 15.79 -3.13 6.68
C ASP A 465 17.24 -2.66 6.41
N ARG A 466 17.55 -2.21 5.18
CA ARG A 466 18.88 -1.80 4.72
C ARG A 466 19.86 -2.95 4.55
N TYR A 467 19.36 -4.16 4.28
CA TYR A 467 20.17 -5.29 3.89
C TYR A 467 19.91 -5.70 2.44
N VAL A 468 20.97 -6.22 1.83
CA VAL A 468 20.94 -7.01 0.59
C VAL A 468 21.15 -8.46 0.98
N TYR A 469 20.37 -9.35 0.41
CA TYR A 469 20.31 -10.77 0.72
C TYR A 469 20.68 -11.63 -0.48
N ALA A 470 21.35 -12.75 -0.23
CA ALA A 470 21.42 -13.89 -1.13
C ALA A 470 20.82 -15.12 -0.44
N VAL A 471 19.78 -15.69 -1.06
CA VAL A 471 18.99 -16.78 -0.48
C VAL A 471 18.82 -17.88 -1.51
N ALA A 472 19.15 -19.12 -1.16
CA ALA A 472 18.91 -20.26 -2.04
C ALA A 472 17.41 -20.58 -2.16
N LEU A 473 17.01 -21.30 -3.21
CA LEU A 473 15.62 -21.71 -3.43
C LEU A 473 15.04 -22.70 -2.40
N ASP A 474 15.84 -23.13 -1.42
CA ASP A 474 15.38 -23.88 -0.24
C ASP A 474 15.09 -22.99 0.99
N GLY A 475 15.39 -21.69 0.89
CA GLY A 475 15.19 -20.68 1.94
C GLY A 475 16.40 -20.42 2.82
N SER A 476 17.52 -21.12 2.58
CA SER A 476 18.76 -20.86 3.30
C SER A 476 19.39 -19.54 2.87
N THR A 477 19.65 -18.67 3.84
CA THR A 477 20.42 -17.43 3.63
C THR A 477 21.89 -17.78 3.45
N MET A 478 22.42 -17.55 2.25
CA MET A 478 23.84 -17.74 1.95
C MET A 478 24.68 -16.62 2.56
N TRP A 479 24.25 -15.38 2.35
CA TRP A 479 24.81 -14.20 2.99
C TRP A 479 23.77 -13.08 3.05
N LYS A 480 24.01 -12.12 3.95
CA LYS A 480 23.35 -10.81 3.93
C LYS A 480 24.35 -9.71 4.23
N ARG A 481 24.18 -8.55 3.61
CA ARG A 481 25.08 -7.40 3.75
C ARG A 481 24.28 -6.14 4.04
N GLN A 482 24.64 -5.45 5.10
CA GLN A 482 24.08 -4.13 5.38
C GLN A 482 24.65 -3.10 4.40
N VAL A 483 23.77 -2.26 3.87
CA VAL A 483 24.08 -1.11 3.01
C VAL A 483 23.67 0.20 3.69
N ASN A 484 23.87 1.35 3.04
CA ASN A 484 23.71 2.66 3.66
C ASN A 484 22.23 3.01 3.93
N GLY A 485 21.39 2.84 2.91
CA GLY A 485 19.94 3.03 2.93
C GLY A 485 19.15 1.76 2.68
N SER A 486 17.82 1.86 2.67
CA SER A 486 16.97 0.76 2.21
C SER A 486 17.27 0.50 0.74
N ALA A 487 17.36 -0.76 0.34
CA ALA A 487 17.61 -1.14 -1.05
C ALA A 487 16.34 -1.84 -1.56
N PHE A 488 15.68 -1.25 -2.56
CA PHE A 488 14.42 -1.81 -3.06
C PHE A 488 14.52 -2.34 -4.48
N GLY A 489 15.27 -1.67 -5.37
CA GLY A 489 15.39 -2.06 -6.77
C GLY A 489 15.95 -3.46 -6.96
N THR A 490 15.46 -4.17 -7.99
CA THR A 490 15.99 -5.48 -8.39
C THR A 490 17.49 -5.36 -8.70
N PRO A 491 18.36 -6.15 -8.05
CA PRO A 491 19.80 -6.09 -8.31
C PRO A 491 20.15 -6.47 -9.76
N ALA A 492 21.04 -5.69 -10.39
CA ALA A 492 21.66 -6.08 -11.66
C ALA A 492 22.80 -7.06 -11.40
N LEU A 493 22.96 -8.08 -12.23
CA LEU A 493 23.94 -9.14 -12.01
C LEU A 493 24.92 -9.23 -13.18
N ASP A 494 26.20 -9.42 -12.86
CA ASP A 494 27.19 -10.00 -13.77
C ASP A 494 27.69 -11.33 -13.17
N PRO A 495 28.59 -12.09 -13.85
CA PRO A 495 29.09 -13.36 -13.34
C PRO A 495 29.77 -13.32 -11.96
N LYS A 496 30.29 -12.16 -11.53
CA LYS A 496 31.08 -11.98 -10.29
C LYS A 496 30.44 -11.01 -9.29
N CYS A 497 29.57 -10.13 -9.73
CA CYS A 497 29.07 -9.00 -8.96
C CYS A 497 27.56 -8.92 -9.02
N LEU A 498 26.97 -8.40 -7.95
CA LEU A 498 25.64 -7.81 -7.99
C LEU A 498 25.74 -6.32 -7.73
N TYR A 499 24.82 -5.57 -8.34
CA TYR A 499 24.77 -4.12 -8.27
C TYR A 499 23.39 -3.68 -7.83
N VAL A 500 23.32 -2.79 -6.85
CA VAL A 500 22.04 -2.30 -6.32
C VAL A 500 22.14 -0.85 -5.88
N GLY A 501 21.10 -0.07 -6.19
CA GLY A 501 20.92 1.29 -5.70
C GLY A 501 20.16 1.31 -4.38
N ASP A 502 20.44 2.31 -3.53
CA ASP A 502 19.72 2.51 -2.28
C ASP A 502 19.01 3.86 -2.21
N LEU A 503 18.16 4.00 -1.19
CA LEU A 503 17.41 5.23 -0.96
C LEU A 503 18.26 6.41 -0.46
N GLU A 504 19.54 6.20 -0.19
CA GLU A 504 20.49 7.25 0.21
C GLU A 504 21.28 7.81 -0.97
N GLY A 505 21.04 7.31 -2.19
CA GLY A 505 21.69 7.72 -3.43
C GLY A 505 23.01 6.99 -3.70
N TYR A 506 23.28 5.89 -2.98
CA TYR A 506 24.43 5.03 -3.23
C TYR A 506 24.11 3.98 -4.29
N VAL A 507 25.14 3.63 -5.06
CA VAL A 507 25.19 2.36 -5.79
C VAL A 507 26.26 1.49 -5.14
N HIS A 508 25.92 0.23 -4.89
CA HIS A 508 26.79 -0.76 -4.28
C HIS A 508 27.13 -1.85 -5.30
N ALA A 509 28.40 -2.24 -5.37
CA ALA A 509 28.82 -3.48 -6.00
C ALA A 509 29.26 -4.46 -4.92
N LEU A 510 28.58 -5.59 -4.83
CA LEU A 510 28.92 -6.66 -3.90
C LEU A 510 29.39 -7.88 -4.68
N ASP A 511 30.33 -8.62 -4.12
CA ASP A 511 30.68 -9.93 -4.63
C ASP A 511 29.49 -10.89 -4.54
N ARG A 512 29.17 -11.56 -5.65
CA ARG A 512 27.93 -12.35 -5.75
C ARG A 512 27.93 -13.60 -4.87
N GLN A 513 29.10 -14.14 -4.56
CA GLN A 513 29.23 -15.37 -3.77
C GLN A 513 29.31 -15.08 -2.27
N THR A 514 29.95 -13.98 -1.89
CA THR A 514 30.29 -13.69 -0.49
C THR A 514 29.53 -12.51 0.11
N GLY A 515 28.95 -11.65 -0.73
CA GLY A 515 28.31 -10.40 -0.29
C GLY A 515 29.30 -9.35 0.22
N GLU A 516 30.62 -9.55 0.03
CA GLU A 516 31.64 -8.57 0.40
C GLU A 516 31.62 -7.38 -0.57
N PRO A 517 31.72 -6.13 -0.07
CA PRO A 517 31.68 -4.96 -0.92
C PRO A 517 32.96 -4.86 -1.77
N LYS A 518 32.78 -4.66 -3.08
CA LYS A 518 33.87 -4.31 -4.00
C LYS A 518 34.05 -2.81 -4.06
N TRP A 519 32.95 -2.08 -4.17
CA TRP A 519 32.90 -0.63 -4.07
C TRP A 519 31.49 -0.16 -3.68
N SER A 520 31.41 1.08 -3.19
CA SER A 520 30.15 1.78 -2.92
C SER A 520 30.38 3.26 -3.16
N VAL A 521 29.54 3.85 -4.00
CA VAL A 521 29.70 5.24 -4.46
C VAL A 521 28.39 5.98 -4.36
N ARG A 522 28.45 7.24 -3.93
CA ARG A 522 27.28 8.12 -3.86
C ARG A 522 27.38 9.19 -4.92
N HIS A 523 26.74 8.96 -6.06
CA HIS A 523 26.65 9.95 -7.14
C HIS A 523 25.33 10.72 -7.11
N ALA A 524 24.24 10.04 -6.73
CA ALA A 524 22.93 10.65 -6.63
C ALA A 524 22.78 11.37 -5.29
N THR A 525 22.09 12.51 -5.33
CA THR A 525 21.79 13.28 -4.12
C THR A 525 20.57 12.73 -3.39
N PHE A 526 19.65 12.11 -4.14
CA PHE A 526 18.40 11.52 -3.67
C PHE A 526 18.30 10.04 -4.04
N SER A 527 17.22 9.40 -3.57
CA SER A 527 17.02 7.95 -3.65
C SER A 527 17.06 7.39 -5.07
N ILE A 528 17.59 6.17 -5.18
CA ILE A 528 17.56 5.31 -6.37
C ILE A 528 16.64 4.14 -6.04
N GLU A 529 15.59 3.94 -6.84
CA GLU A 529 14.51 3.03 -6.48
C GLU A 529 14.32 1.89 -7.48
N GLN A 530 14.55 2.19 -8.75
CA GLN A 530 14.45 1.25 -9.86
C GLN A 530 15.55 0.17 -9.87
N PRO A 531 15.32 -0.93 -10.59
CA PRO A 531 16.38 -1.81 -11.06
C PRO A 531 17.47 -1.04 -11.82
N LEU A 532 18.74 -1.35 -11.56
CA LEU A 532 19.84 -0.80 -12.35
C LEU A 532 19.91 -1.52 -13.71
N LEU A 533 20.17 -0.78 -14.79
CA LEU A 533 20.40 -1.39 -16.10
C LEU A 533 21.91 -1.61 -16.31
N LEU A 534 22.34 -2.86 -16.37
CA LEU A 534 23.71 -3.22 -16.75
C LEU A 534 23.79 -3.50 -18.24
N HIS A 535 24.60 -2.74 -18.98
CA HIS A 535 24.86 -2.95 -20.41
C HIS A 535 26.32 -2.64 -20.73
N ASP A 536 27.04 -3.59 -21.34
CA ASP A 536 28.45 -3.45 -21.75
C ASP A 536 29.39 -2.88 -20.67
N GLY A 537 29.23 -3.35 -19.43
CA GLY A 537 30.04 -2.92 -18.28
C GLY A 537 29.70 -1.52 -17.75
N VAL A 538 28.57 -0.96 -18.15
CA VAL A 538 28.02 0.32 -17.69
C VAL A 538 26.71 0.09 -16.96
N LEU A 539 26.57 0.73 -15.81
CA LEU A 539 25.31 0.78 -15.06
C LEU A 539 24.61 2.09 -15.36
N TYR A 540 23.38 2.02 -15.87
CA TYR A 540 22.49 3.15 -16.09
C TYR A 540 21.37 3.17 -15.06
N PHE A 541 21.05 4.35 -14.53
CA PHE A 541 19.96 4.53 -13.58
C PHE A 541 19.52 5.99 -13.50
N GLY A 542 18.25 6.22 -13.16
CA GLY A 542 17.72 7.51 -12.73
C GLY A 542 17.65 7.63 -11.21
N ALA A 543 17.58 8.86 -10.72
CA ALA A 543 17.36 9.15 -9.31
C ALA A 543 16.37 10.30 -9.11
N TRP A 544 15.91 10.45 -7.88
CA TRP A 544 14.97 11.52 -7.50
C TRP A 544 15.62 12.92 -7.44
N ASP A 545 16.87 13.08 -7.89
CA ASP A 545 17.51 14.39 -8.11
C ASP A 545 17.32 14.92 -9.54
N ALA A 546 16.35 14.35 -10.28
CA ALA A 546 16.01 14.68 -11.65
C ALA A 546 17.13 14.43 -12.67
N GLN A 547 18.03 13.48 -12.37
CA GLN A 547 19.11 13.06 -13.26
C GLN A 547 18.99 11.59 -13.67
N VAL A 548 19.60 11.29 -14.82
CA VAL A 548 19.99 9.96 -15.30
C VAL A 548 21.51 9.88 -15.25
N TYR A 549 22.03 8.75 -14.80
CA TYR A 549 23.44 8.49 -14.57
C TYR A 549 23.93 7.31 -15.39
N ALA A 550 25.21 7.35 -15.76
CA ALA A 550 25.96 6.19 -16.21
C ALA A 550 27.26 6.08 -15.41
N ILE A 551 27.52 4.90 -14.84
CA ILE A 551 28.74 4.62 -14.07
C ILE A 551 29.42 3.34 -14.57
N ASN A 552 30.74 3.26 -14.41
CA ASN A 552 31.50 2.05 -14.70
C ASN A 552 31.17 0.95 -13.69
N ALA A 553 30.74 -0.22 -14.15
CA ALA A 553 30.42 -1.35 -13.28
C ALA A 553 31.67 -1.92 -12.57
N ALA A 554 32.86 -1.70 -13.14
CA ALA A 554 34.12 -2.21 -12.59
C ALA A 554 34.56 -1.51 -11.30
N ASP A 555 34.38 -0.19 -11.20
CA ASP A 555 34.94 0.64 -10.12
C ASP A 555 33.97 1.70 -9.56
N GLY A 556 32.76 1.81 -10.12
CA GLY A 556 31.77 2.79 -9.70
C GLY A 556 32.07 4.22 -10.17
N SER A 557 33.08 4.46 -11.00
CA SER A 557 33.41 5.80 -11.47
C SER A 557 32.32 6.36 -12.39
N LEU A 558 31.99 7.65 -12.22
CA LEU A 558 30.99 8.34 -13.04
C LEU A 558 31.49 8.49 -14.47
N ARG A 559 30.73 7.97 -15.45
CA ARG A 559 30.97 8.26 -16.88
C ARG A 559 30.33 9.58 -17.27
N TRP A 560 29.04 9.71 -16.99
CA TRP A 560 28.27 10.91 -17.27
C TRP A 560 27.01 10.96 -16.40
N LYS A 561 26.43 12.15 -16.31
CA LYS A 561 25.06 12.37 -15.83
C LYS A 561 24.37 13.41 -16.72
N ALA A 562 23.07 13.27 -16.90
CA ALA A 562 22.23 14.17 -17.68
C ALA A 562 20.89 14.38 -16.98
N GLY A 563 20.18 15.46 -17.31
CA GLY A 563 18.82 15.66 -16.79
C GLY A 563 17.89 14.54 -17.22
N ALA A 564 16.84 14.27 -16.45
CA ALA A 564 15.73 13.42 -16.87
C ALA A 564 14.91 14.08 -18.02
N PRO A 565 14.17 13.32 -18.84
CA PRO A 565 13.49 13.83 -20.04
C PRO A 565 12.67 15.11 -19.82
N SER A 566 11.80 15.14 -18.80
CA SER A 566 10.96 16.28 -18.43
C SER A 566 11.77 17.54 -18.12
N GLY A 567 12.98 17.39 -17.56
CA GLY A 567 13.86 18.50 -17.27
C GLY A 567 14.38 19.23 -18.52
N PHE A 568 14.40 18.58 -19.68
CA PHE A 568 14.75 19.23 -20.95
C PHE A 568 13.58 20.00 -21.56
N SER A 569 12.35 19.50 -21.37
CA SER A 569 11.13 20.11 -21.90
C SER A 569 10.63 21.32 -21.10
N ASP A 570 10.78 21.31 -19.77
CA ASP A 570 10.29 22.38 -18.88
C ASP A 570 11.21 22.54 -17.67
N ALA A 571 11.81 23.72 -17.51
CA ALA A 571 12.67 24.03 -16.37
C ALA A 571 11.94 23.94 -15.02
N LYS A 572 10.62 24.15 -14.97
CA LYS A 572 9.81 23.98 -13.75
C LYS A 572 9.70 22.52 -13.31
N LYS A 573 9.92 21.58 -14.25
CA LYS A 573 9.94 20.14 -13.99
C LYS A 573 11.33 19.60 -13.60
N ARG A 574 12.36 20.46 -13.48
CA ARG A 574 13.68 20.08 -12.94
C ARG A 574 13.68 20.03 -11.42
N ASN A 575 12.73 19.32 -10.84
CA ASN A 575 12.62 19.18 -9.40
C ASN A 575 12.62 17.70 -9.02
N ARG A 576 12.79 17.44 -7.73
CA ARG A 576 12.76 16.09 -7.18
C ARG A 576 11.49 15.31 -7.51
N TYR A 577 10.36 16.00 -7.69
CA TYR A 577 9.05 15.40 -7.95
C TYR A 577 8.98 14.67 -9.30
N TYR A 578 9.75 15.10 -10.30
CA TYR A 578 9.69 14.57 -11.66
C TYR A 578 10.95 13.79 -12.07
N GLY A 579 11.61 13.16 -11.08
CA GLY A 579 12.77 12.30 -11.34
C GLY A 579 12.41 11.01 -12.09
N ALA A 580 13.43 10.37 -12.68
CA ALA A 580 13.31 9.08 -13.36
C ALA A 580 13.61 7.90 -12.41
N ALA A 581 13.41 8.07 -11.11
CA ALA A 581 13.98 7.20 -10.07
C ALA A 581 13.37 5.80 -9.99
N ASP A 582 12.13 5.67 -10.43
CA ASP A 582 11.28 4.48 -10.37
C ASP A 582 10.89 3.96 -11.76
N CYS A 583 11.48 4.53 -12.80
CA CYS A 583 11.26 4.19 -14.21
C CYS A 583 12.51 3.56 -14.80
N ALA A 584 12.58 2.23 -14.80
CA ALA A 584 13.72 1.48 -15.36
C ALA A 584 14.01 1.88 -16.82
N GLY A 585 15.26 2.22 -17.10
CA GLY A 585 15.72 2.52 -18.46
C GLY A 585 15.99 1.27 -19.31
N LEU A 586 16.06 1.45 -20.62
CA LEU A 586 16.36 0.39 -21.60
C LEU A 586 17.44 0.84 -22.58
N VAL A 587 18.34 -0.06 -22.98
CA VAL A 587 19.19 0.14 -24.16
C VAL A 587 18.61 -0.67 -25.32
N VAL A 588 18.38 0.00 -26.45
CA VAL A 588 17.91 -0.62 -27.70
C VAL A 588 18.77 -0.08 -28.85
N GLY A 589 19.50 -0.97 -29.51
CA GLY A 589 20.49 -0.58 -30.51
C GLY A 589 21.58 0.31 -29.91
N ASP A 590 21.74 1.52 -30.43
CA ASP A 590 22.74 2.51 -30.02
C ASP A 590 22.20 3.59 -29.07
N ARG A 591 20.98 3.40 -28.54
CA ARG A 591 20.26 4.40 -27.73
C ARG A 591 19.87 3.87 -26.37
N LEU A 592 19.88 4.78 -25.41
CA LEU A 592 19.32 4.61 -24.09
C LEU A 592 17.99 5.35 -24.01
N PHE A 593 16.96 4.71 -23.48
CA PHE A 593 15.63 5.26 -23.27
C PHE A 593 15.28 5.30 -21.79
N PHE A 594 14.71 6.42 -21.35
CA PHE A 594 14.21 6.62 -19.99
C PHE A 594 12.89 7.36 -20.03
N CYS A 595 11.98 6.99 -19.14
CA CYS A 595 10.85 7.83 -18.77
C CYS A 595 11.01 8.38 -17.35
N ASP A 596 10.28 9.44 -17.01
CA ASP A 596 10.28 10.03 -15.67
C ASP A 596 8.87 10.29 -15.16
N ARG A 597 8.75 10.79 -13.92
CA ARG A 597 7.46 11.08 -13.28
C ARG A 597 6.77 12.36 -13.75
N GLY A 598 7.40 13.12 -14.65
CA GLY A 598 6.66 14.05 -15.51
C GLY A 598 5.94 13.34 -16.67
N TYR A 599 6.03 12.02 -16.73
CA TYR A 599 5.52 11.11 -17.74
C TYR A 599 6.06 11.40 -19.13
N GLN A 600 7.31 11.86 -19.20
CA GLN A 600 8.01 12.12 -20.46
C GLN A 600 8.98 10.98 -20.75
N LEU A 601 8.87 10.39 -21.94
CA LEU A 601 9.84 9.44 -22.49
C LEU A 601 10.82 10.21 -23.38
N GLY A 602 12.11 10.00 -23.17
CA GLY A 602 13.19 10.58 -23.96
C GLY A 602 14.29 9.57 -24.27
N SER A 603 15.21 9.96 -25.15
CA SER A 603 16.35 9.12 -25.54
C SER A 603 17.69 9.84 -25.42
N TYR A 604 18.73 9.05 -25.21
CA TYR A 604 20.12 9.48 -25.06
C TYR A 604 21.01 8.60 -25.93
N SER A 605 22.13 9.13 -26.38
CA SER A 605 23.24 8.28 -26.82
C SER A 605 23.89 7.61 -25.61
N LEU A 606 24.60 6.50 -25.82
CA LEU A 606 25.24 5.75 -24.73
C LEU A 606 26.34 6.54 -24.00
N ASP A 607 26.86 7.61 -24.60
CA ASP A 607 27.81 8.57 -24.01
C ASP A 607 27.14 9.77 -23.31
N GLY A 608 25.81 9.80 -23.23
CA GLY A 608 25.06 10.70 -22.35
C GLY A 608 24.50 11.96 -23.00
N LYS A 609 24.58 12.11 -24.33
CA LYS A 609 23.94 13.23 -25.03
C LYS A 609 22.44 12.98 -25.16
N TYR A 610 21.61 13.91 -24.69
CA TYR A 610 20.17 13.86 -24.93
C TYR A 610 19.87 14.02 -26.42
N LEU A 611 19.15 13.06 -26.98
CA LEU A 611 18.80 13.01 -28.40
C LEU A 611 17.40 13.58 -28.68
N GLY A 612 16.54 13.66 -27.66
CA GLY A 612 15.22 14.30 -27.74
C GLY A 612 14.11 13.49 -27.10
N ASP A 613 12.95 14.15 -27.01
CA ASP A 613 11.69 13.58 -26.54
C ASP A 613 11.14 12.55 -27.55
N ILE A 614 10.60 11.44 -27.05
CA ILE A 614 9.94 10.41 -27.86
C ILE A 614 8.42 10.50 -27.72
N ALA A 615 7.90 10.55 -26.49
CA ALA A 615 6.47 10.59 -26.22
C ALA A 615 6.16 11.15 -24.84
N ALA A 616 5.02 11.85 -24.73
CA ALA A 616 4.48 12.32 -23.45
C ALA A 616 3.37 11.38 -22.95
N GLY A 617 3.14 11.37 -21.63
CA GLY A 617 2.16 10.52 -20.97
C GLY A 617 2.59 9.05 -20.89
N VAL A 618 3.88 8.76 -20.80
CA VAL A 618 4.44 7.39 -20.66
C VAL A 618 4.82 7.13 -19.20
N ALA A 619 4.31 6.04 -18.63
CA ALA A 619 4.59 5.63 -17.25
C ALA A 619 5.71 4.59 -17.14
N ALA A 620 5.87 3.71 -18.15
CA ALA A 620 6.91 2.68 -18.16
C ALA A 620 7.20 2.19 -19.58
N ILE A 621 8.36 1.57 -19.75
CA ILE A 621 8.80 0.93 -20.99
C ILE A 621 9.26 -0.50 -20.74
N GLY A 622 9.07 -1.40 -21.72
CA GLY A 622 9.49 -2.80 -21.66
C GLY A 622 10.03 -3.27 -23.00
N LEU A 623 11.06 -4.12 -23.01
CA LEU A 623 11.70 -4.59 -24.24
C LEU A 623 10.77 -5.51 -25.07
N THR A 624 10.96 -5.50 -26.38
CA THR A 624 10.48 -6.59 -27.22
C THR A 624 11.30 -7.85 -26.97
N GLU A 625 10.71 -9.02 -27.21
CA GLU A 625 11.37 -10.32 -26.97
C GLU A 625 12.68 -10.48 -27.77
N ASP A 626 12.74 -9.90 -28.99
CA ASP A 626 13.92 -9.88 -29.86
C ASP A 626 14.96 -8.78 -29.51
N GLY A 627 14.65 -7.90 -28.57
CA GLY A 627 15.48 -6.76 -28.17
C GLY A 627 15.68 -5.70 -29.27
N GLN A 628 14.93 -5.74 -30.37
CA GLN A 628 15.04 -4.79 -31.49
C GLN A 628 14.12 -3.57 -31.36
N GLY A 629 13.27 -3.54 -30.35
CA GLY A 629 12.34 -2.46 -30.06
C GLY A 629 11.89 -2.47 -28.61
N PHE A 630 10.87 -1.68 -28.31
CA PHE A 630 10.29 -1.63 -26.98
C PHE A 630 8.82 -1.22 -27.03
N TYR A 631 8.09 -1.49 -25.95
CA TYR A 631 6.74 -1.03 -25.70
C TYR A 631 6.75 0.13 -24.72
N ALA A 632 5.83 1.08 -24.89
CA ALA A 632 5.54 2.11 -23.91
C ALA A 632 4.13 1.92 -23.35
N ARG A 633 4.03 1.92 -22.02
CA ARG A 633 2.78 2.02 -21.27
C ARG A 633 2.41 3.48 -21.13
N GLY A 634 1.31 3.90 -21.77
CA GLY A 634 0.75 5.23 -21.63
C GLY A 634 -0.23 5.35 -20.46
N LEU A 635 -0.38 6.57 -19.92
CA LEU A 635 -1.33 6.89 -18.84
C LEU A 635 -2.78 6.58 -19.22
N SER A 636 -3.28 7.29 -20.23
CA SER A 636 -4.66 7.20 -20.74
C SER A 636 -4.73 6.88 -22.23
N LYS A 637 -3.60 6.99 -22.95
CA LYS A 637 -3.52 6.87 -24.42
C LYS A 637 -3.14 5.48 -24.93
N GLY A 638 -2.84 4.53 -24.05
CA GLY A 638 -2.73 3.12 -24.42
C GLY A 638 -1.35 2.51 -24.46
N LEU A 639 -1.24 1.41 -25.20
CA LEU A 639 -0.02 0.62 -25.40
C LEU A 639 0.55 0.93 -26.79
N THR A 640 1.82 1.28 -26.86
CA THR A 640 2.48 1.62 -28.12
C THR A 640 3.77 0.82 -28.27
N ARG A 641 4.01 0.23 -29.45
CA ARG A 641 5.29 -0.39 -29.81
C ARG A 641 6.15 0.60 -30.57
N TYR A 642 7.43 0.64 -30.27
CA TYR A 642 8.45 1.48 -30.88
C TYR A 642 9.58 0.62 -31.45
N ASP A 643 10.21 1.11 -32.53
CA ASP A 643 11.47 0.57 -33.05
C ASP A 643 12.69 1.05 -32.24
N ALA A 644 13.88 0.59 -32.60
CA ALA A 644 15.14 0.97 -31.96
C ALA A 644 15.46 2.48 -32.04
N GLN A 645 14.84 3.22 -32.97
CA GLN A 645 15.04 4.66 -33.13
C GLN A 645 13.99 5.48 -32.36
N GLY A 646 12.98 4.82 -31.78
CA GLY A 646 11.87 5.47 -31.08
C GLY A 646 10.74 5.92 -32.02
N ASN A 647 10.63 5.36 -33.23
CA ASN A 647 9.46 5.58 -34.08
C ASN A 647 8.35 4.60 -33.70
N ALA A 648 7.11 5.10 -33.63
CA ALA A 648 5.97 4.25 -33.32
C ALA A 648 5.68 3.26 -34.47
N VAL A 649 5.61 1.98 -34.14
CA VAL A 649 5.25 0.88 -35.06
C VAL A 649 3.74 0.69 -35.07
N TRP A 650 3.11 0.62 -33.89
CA TRP A 650 1.66 0.61 -33.72
C TRP A 650 1.27 1.18 -32.35
N SER A 651 0.01 1.59 -32.19
CA SER A 651 -0.54 2.06 -30.92
C SER A 651 -2.00 1.61 -30.75
N GLN A 652 -2.38 1.24 -29.53
CA GLN A 652 -3.69 0.69 -29.20
C GLN A 652 -4.27 1.33 -27.94
N PRO A 653 -5.56 1.74 -27.93
CA PRO A 653 -6.17 2.38 -26.78
C PRO A 653 -6.43 1.36 -25.67
N VAL A 654 -5.57 1.35 -24.64
CA VAL A 654 -5.68 0.48 -23.47
C VAL A 654 -5.65 1.34 -22.20
N SER A 655 -6.60 1.14 -21.30
CA SER A 655 -6.60 1.85 -20.02
C SER A 655 -5.63 1.19 -19.05
N LEU A 656 -4.45 1.80 -18.87
CA LEU A 656 -3.37 1.24 -18.05
C LEU A 656 -3.14 2.01 -16.76
N GLY A 657 -3.31 3.33 -16.76
CA GLY A 657 -3.09 4.16 -15.59
C GLY A 657 -1.62 4.53 -15.38
N ARG A 658 -1.30 4.98 -14.17
CA ARG A 658 -0.06 5.74 -13.86
C ARG A 658 1.07 4.96 -13.19
N PHE A 659 0.85 3.70 -12.80
CA PHE A 659 1.93 2.93 -12.16
C PHE A 659 2.98 2.54 -13.19
N PRO A 660 4.29 2.63 -12.85
CA PRO A 660 5.39 2.38 -13.77
C PRO A 660 5.63 0.87 -13.97
N LEU A 661 4.61 0.13 -14.43
CA LEU A 661 4.71 -1.32 -14.66
C LEU A 661 5.03 -1.60 -16.13
N ALA A 662 6.22 -2.11 -16.39
CA ALA A 662 6.68 -2.37 -17.76
C ALA A 662 5.83 -3.46 -18.47
N PRO A 663 5.46 -3.27 -19.75
CA PRO A 663 4.89 -4.34 -20.57
C PRO A 663 5.84 -5.54 -20.68
N VAL A 664 5.29 -6.75 -20.80
CA VAL A 664 6.07 -7.99 -20.93
C VAL A 664 5.68 -8.72 -22.20
N GLU A 665 6.63 -8.99 -23.11
CA GLU A 665 6.39 -9.80 -24.29
C GLU A 665 6.92 -11.22 -24.10
N VAL A 666 6.10 -12.23 -24.43
CA VAL A 666 6.50 -13.63 -24.51
C VAL A 666 5.77 -14.29 -25.69
N ASN A 667 6.50 -14.98 -26.55
CA ASN A 667 5.98 -15.71 -27.71
C ASN A 667 5.04 -14.87 -28.60
N GLY A 668 5.48 -13.66 -28.96
CA GLY A 668 4.71 -12.75 -29.83
C GLY A 668 3.40 -12.23 -29.22
N LYS A 669 3.26 -12.27 -27.89
CA LYS A 669 2.15 -11.65 -27.16
C LYS A 669 2.70 -10.69 -26.12
N VAL A 670 2.15 -9.48 -26.06
CA VAL A 670 2.49 -8.48 -25.05
C VAL A 670 1.40 -8.40 -23.98
N PHE A 671 1.81 -8.52 -22.72
CA PHE A 671 0.97 -8.54 -21.55
C PHE A 671 1.14 -7.25 -20.76
N VAL A 672 0.01 -6.69 -20.34
CA VAL A 672 -0.05 -5.48 -19.52
C VAL A 672 -1.14 -5.63 -18.46
N CYS A 673 -0.97 -4.95 -17.33
CA CYS A 673 -1.98 -4.88 -16.29
C CYS A 673 -2.27 -3.42 -15.95
N SER A 674 -3.54 -3.05 -15.90
CA SER A 674 -3.95 -1.73 -15.41
C SER A 674 -3.59 -1.56 -13.94
N ASN A 675 -3.62 -0.32 -13.47
CA ASN A 675 -3.44 0.01 -12.05
C ASN A 675 -4.43 -0.69 -11.11
N HIS A 676 -5.52 -1.25 -11.64
CA HIS A 676 -6.61 -1.86 -10.86
C HIS A 676 -6.87 -3.32 -11.28
N GLY A 677 -5.84 -4.01 -11.76
CA GLY A 677 -5.90 -5.45 -11.96
C GLY A 677 -6.60 -5.91 -13.24
N ARG A 678 -6.91 -5.04 -14.21
CA ARG A 678 -7.35 -5.48 -15.54
C ARG A 678 -6.13 -5.91 -16.35
N VAL A 679 -5.99 -7.21 -16.55
CA VAL A 679 -4.90 -7.84 -17.31
C VAL A 679 -5.35 -8.04 -18.74
N THR A 680 -4.52 -7.63 -19.71
CA THR A 680 -4.80 -7.87 -21.13
C THR A 680 -3.57 -8.49 -21.80
N ALA A 681 -3.82 -9.34 -22.78
CA ALA A 681 -2.81 -9.81 -23.71
C ALA A 681 -3.14 -9.30 -25.12
N HIS A 682 -2.12 -8.82 -25.82
CA HIS A 682 -2.22 -8.27 -27.17
C HIS A 682 -1.25 -8.98 -28.10
N ASP A 683 -1.60 -9.06 -29.39
CA ASP A 683 -0.69 -9.55 -30.42
C ASP A 683 0.49 -8.57 -30.58
N ALA A 684 1.73 -9.06 -30.52
CA ALA A 684 2.91 -8.20 -30.60
C ALA A 684 3.09 -7.56 -31.99
N ALA A 685 2.55 -8.18 -33.04
CA ALA A 685 2.72 -7.71 -34.41
C ALA A 685 1.88 -6.45 -34.70
N ASP A 686 0.64 -6.38 -34.21
CA ASP A 686 -0.33 -5.32 -34.54
C ASP A 686 -1.04 -4.69 -33.31
N GLY A 687 -0.80 -5.21 -32.12
CA GLY A 687 -1.39 -4.76 -30.85
C GLY A 687 -2.83 -5.20 -30.62
N ARG A 688 -3.43 -6.01 -31.51
CA ARG A 688 -4.82 -6.46 -31.37
C ARG A 688 -5.04 -7.16 -30.04
N LEU A 689 -6.10 -6.77 -29.31
CA LEU A 689 -6.50 -7.44 -28.07
C LEU A 689 -6.83 -8.91 -28.34
N LEU A 690 -6.19 -9.81 -27.59
CA LEU A 690 -6.41 -11.25 -27.67
C LEU A 690 -7.38 -11.71 -26.58
N TRP A 691 -7.18 -11.24 -25.36
CA TRP A 691 -8.06 -11.51 -24.23
C TRP A 691 -7.83 -10.51 -23.09
N GLU A 692 -8.79 -10.50 -22.17
CA GLU A 692 -8.70 -9.71 -20.94
C GLU A 692 -9.30 -10.44 -19.74
N TYR A 693 -8.84 -10.07 -18.54
CA TYR A 693 -9.27 -10.65 -17.28
C TYR A 693 -9.15 -9.63 -16.13
N ALA A 694 -10.12 -9.61 -15.21
CA ALA A 694 -10.04 -8.84 -13.97
C ALA A 694 -9.37 -9.66 -12.85
N ALA A 695 -8.08 -9.43 -12.60
CA ALA A 695 -7.30 -10.17 -11.60
C ALA A 695 -7.69 -9.81 -10.15
N THR A 696 -8.11 -8.57 -9.92
CA THR A 696 -8.58 -8.06 -8.63
C THR A 696 -9.97 -7.43 -8.80
N PRO A 697 -10.77 -7.34 -7.72
CA PRO A 697 -12.06 -6.65 -7.75
C PRO A 697 -11.87 -5.13 -7.67
N ASP A 698 -11.21 -4.57 -8.69
CA ASP A 698 -10.84 -3.15 -8.83
C ASP A 698 -9.88 -2.64 -7.73
N LEU A 699 -9.02 -3.52 -7.21
CA LEU A 699 -8.03 -3.19 -6.18
C LEU A 699 -6.65 -2.93 -6.81
N PRO A 700 -5.81 -2.05 -6.23
CA PRO A 700 -4.52 -1.69 -6.81
C PRO A 700 -3.61 -2.88 -7.10
N VAL A 701 -3.05 -2.88 -8.31
CA VAL A 701 -1.98 -3.79 -8.73
C VAL A 701 -0.77 -2.95 -9.09
N MET A 702 0.29 -3.11 -8.29
CA MET A 702 1.58 -2.42 -8.47
C MET A 702 2.71 -3.39 -8.81
N ALA A 703 2.41 -4.68 -8.90
CA ALA A 703 3.33 -5.67 -9.43
C ALA A 703 3.23 -5.74 -10.95
N GLN A 704 4.38 -5.75 -11.62
CA GLN A 704 4.45 -6.10 -13.03
C GLN A 704 3.90 -7.52 -13.24
N VAL A 705 3.28 -7.77 -14.40
CA VAL A 705 2.82 -9.11 -14.78
C VAL A 705 4.03 -10.02 -14.99
N ALA A 706 3.99 -11.23 -14.46
CA ALA A 706 4.95 -12.27 -14.84
C ALA A 706 4.31 -13.21 -15.87
N VAL A 707 5.10 -13.71 -16.82
CA VAL A 707 4.58 -14.54 -17.92
C VAL A 707 5.43 -15.79 -18.05
N THR A 708 4.80 -16.96 -18.13
CA THR A 708 5.50 -18.23 -18.34
C THR A 708 5.81 -18.45 -19.82
N ALA A 709 6.73 -19.36 -20.12
CA ALA A 709 7.08 -19.73 -21.49
C ALA A 709 5.88 -20.30 -22.27
N GLU A 710 4.84 -20.78 -21.61
CA GLU A 710 3.60 -21.27 -22.24
C GLU A 710 2.57 -20.15 -22.45
N GLY A 711 2.89 -18.91 -22.03
CA GLY A 711 2.01 -17.75 -22.12
C GLY A 711 0.96 -17.66 -21.01
N SER A 712 1.18 -18.30 -19.85
CA SER A 712 0.36 -18.05 -18.66
C SER A 712 0.78 -16.74 -18.01
N ALA A 713 -0.18 -15.91 -17.61
CA ALA A 713 0.08 -14.65 -16.91
C ALA A 713 -0.12 -14.82 -15.39
N ILE A 714 0.76 -14.23 -14.58
CA ILE A 714 0.69 -14.25 -13.13
C ILE A 714 0.66 -12.82 -12.64
N VAL A 715 -0.36 -12.48 -11.85
CA VAL A 715 -0.58 -11.13 -11.33
C VAL A 715 -0.74 -11.20 -9.82
N ALA A 716 -0.07 -10.29 -9.12
CA ALA A 716 -0.13 -10.15 -7.67
C ALA A 716 -0.60 -8.73 -7.29
N GLY A 717 -1.55 -8.62 -6.37
CA GLY A 717 -2.17 -7.36 -5.98
C GLY A 717 -1.74 -6.84 -4.61
N MET A 718 -2.01 -5.57 -4.34
CA MET A 718 -1.84 -4.97 -3.00
C MET A 718 -2.84 -5.53 -1.98
N ASP A 719 -3.89 -6.22 -2.45
CA ASP A 719 -4.82 -7.00 -1.66
C ASP A 719 -4.29 -8.41 -1.30
N GLY A 720 -3.04 -8.70 -1.63
CA GLY A 720 -2.39 -10.00 -1.39
C GLY A 720 -2.87 -11.11 -2.32
N SER A 721 -3.81 -10.83 -3.23
CA SER A 721 -4.25 -11.81 -4.21
C SER A 721 -3.10 -12.15 -5.17
N VAL A 722 -2.97 -13.43 -5.50
CA VAL A 722 -2.12 -13.90 -6.58
C VAL A 722 -2.96 -14.76 -7.51
N THR A 723 -3.06 -14.35 -8.77
CA THR A 723 -3.87 -15.00 -9.79
C THR A 723 -2.98 -15.47 -10.94
N TRP A 724 -2.99 -16.77 -11.20
CA TRP A 724 -2.36 -17.43 -12.33
C TRP A 724 -3.39 -17.70 -13.41
N LEU A 725 -3.19 -17.16 -14.60
CA LEU A 725 -4.09 -17.20 -15.75
C LEU A 725 -3.47 -18.05 -16.86
N SER A 726 -3.93 -19.28 -17.00
CA SER A 726 -3.49 -20.16 -18.08
C SER A 726 -4.40 -20.01 -19.29
N PRO A 727 -3.86 -19.85 -20.52
CA PRO A 727 -4.67 -19.87 -21.74
C PRO A 727 -5.49 -21.16 -21.84
N ARG A 728 -6.70 -21.08 -22.40
CA ARG A 728 -7.51 -22.26 -22.74
C ARG A 728 -7.22 -22.83 -24.12
#